data_AF-A0AAD9I928-F1
#
_entry.id   AF-A0AAD9I928-F1
#
_cell.length_a   1.000
_cell.length_b   1.000
_cell.length_c   1.000
_cell.angle_alpha   90.00
_cell.angle_beta   90.00
_cell.angle_gamma   90.00
#
_symmetry.space_group_name_H-M   'P 1'
#
loop_
_entity.id
_entity.type
_entity.pdbx_description
1 polymer ?
#
loop_
_entity_poly.entity_id
_entity_poly.type
_entity_poly.pdbx_seq_one_letter_code
_entity_poly.pdbx_strand_id
1 'polypeptide(L)'
;MEFLQRLARFLDRPLFPWKKLIIGFSVAQYLFETFLNLRQYQVLQKTKAPTVLRHEVSQEVFDKSQAYGRAKLKYELFSGIYGQLQNIGFIYFDVLPKLWSWTGDLLRFAPSRFTGEISHSIVFVLAFVVIQQLMSMPTSVYHTFVLEEKFGFNKQTPKLFVTDMIKTTILTFALAPPILAAFLAIIKKTGNQFFYYLWLFGAGLQAFMITIYPIAILPLFNKLSPLEEGKLKVGIEALAQKLKFPLHELYVIDGSKRSAHSNAYFFGMPWKKHIVIYDTLIEKSDTTEVVAVLAHELGHWSLGHTTRLFGISQAHFFYIFTLFSVFINNRSLYKDFGFINEHPIIIGFILFSDVLGPMDTVIKLLMNILSRRYEFQADKFAKKLGYQADLASSLIKLQIQNLSTMDADWMFASYHFSHPILSERLKALQWQATKKIQADEKADEKAAVTTGRDEFPLVVAYLELLMMLSKPWAFGLMAAATVVSASDVTQLKKDSFDSFVKENDLVLAEFFAPWCGHCKALMPEYEEAATSLKEKNIQLVKVDCTEETELCQEHGVEGYPTLKVFRGRDNITPYKGQRKAAAITSYMIKQSLPAVSVLAKDTLEDFKKADKVVLVAYFEAADKESNETFSKAAEKLRDHYPFGASSDAALAEAEEVKVPAVVLYKEFDEGKAVFTDKFDVEAIEKFAKTAGIPLIGQVDAETYSEYMDSGLPLAYIFAETPEERKELAEELKPVAETYRGKINFATIDAKAFGGHAANLNLKSDKFPAFAVQDTVKNRKFPFDQDSKITPDSIQEFVEQFSAGKIEPSIKSEPIPEAQEGPVTVVVAKNYDQIVMQDDKDVLVEFYAPWCGHCKALAPKYEELASLYAASEFKDKVVIAKVDATANDVPDEVQGFPTIKMYPAGGKKEPVTYSGSRTIEDIVKFVAESGKYKASDAETVLETDKTEKADKVEQEHDEL
;
A
#
# COMPACT_ATOMS: atom_id res chain seq x y z
N MET A 1 -47.23 22.19 20.26
CA MET A 1 -47.75 21.18 21.21
C MET A 1 -49.17 20.73 20.91
N GLU A 2 -50.18 21.62 20.91
CA GLU A 2 -51.59 21.20 20.77
C GLU A 2 -51.87 20.36 19.50
N PHE A 3 -51.32 20.76 18.34
CA PHE A 3 -51.39 19.98 17.10
C PHE A 3 -50.89 18.54 17.25
N LEU A 4 -49.72 18.34 17.88
CA LEU A 4 -49.14 17.03 18.13
C LEU A 4 -50.03 16.18 19.05
N GLN A 5 -50.65 16.79 20.07
CA GLN A 5 -51.60 16.11 20.97
C GLN A 5 -52.94 15.77 20.31
N ARG A 6 -53.38 16.56 19.32
CA ARG A 6 -54.54 16.22 18.48
C ARG A 6 -54.19 15.06 17.55
N LEU A 7 -53.01 15.08 16.92
CA LEU A 7 -52.50 14.01 16.06
C LEU A 7 -52.32 12.69 16.83
N ALA A 8 -51.72 12.74 18.02
CA ALA A 8 -51.50 11.56 18.87
C ALA A 8 -52.83 10.86 19.22
N ARG A 9 -53.85 11.63 19.62
CA ARG A 9 -55.20 11.10 19.91
C ARG A 9 -55.93 10.59 18.67
N PHE A 10 -55.67 11.16 17.49
CA PHE A 10 -56.25 10.69 16.24
C PHE A 10 -55.65 9.33 15.79
N LEU A 11 -54.35 9.16 16.01
CA LEU A 11 -53.63 7.94 15.67
C LEU A 11 -53.82 6.83 16.73
N ASP A 12 -53.86 7.16 18.02
CA ASP A 12 -54.12 6.20 19.10
C ASP A 12 -55.61 5.87 19.26
N ARG A 13 -56.19 5.23 18.25
CA ARG A 13 -57.58 4.74 18.25
C ARG A 13 -57.64 3.22 18.31
N PRO A 14 -58.61 2.62 19.03
CA PRO A 14 -58.80 1.17 19.04
C PRO A 14 -58.93 0.59 17.61
N LEU A 15 -58.31 -0.57 17.38
CA LEU A 15 -58.34 -1.29 16.10
C LEU A 15 -57.71 -0.53 14.91
N PHE A 16 -56.85 0.48 15.14
CA PHE A 16 -56.01 1.02 14.07
C PHE A 16 -55.06 -0.10 13.56
N PRO A 17 -55.04 -0.42 12.25
CA PRO A 17 -54.37 -1.62 11.73
C PRO A 17 -52.88 -1.36 11.44
N TRP A 18 -52.10 -1.03 12.47
CA TRP A 18 -50.69 -0.63 12.37
C TRP A 18 -49.81 -1.67 11.65
N LYS A 19 -49.89 -2.94 12.04
CA LYS A 19 -49.16 -4.05 11.39
C LYS A 19 -49.42 -4.10 9.89
N LYS A 20 -50.70 -4.03 9.48
CA LYS A 20 -51.09 -4.09 8.06
C LYS A 20 -50.62 -2.87 7.29
N LEU A 21 -50.63 -1.70 7.93
CA LEU A 21 -50.19 -0.44 7.35
C LEU A 21 -48.65 -0.43 7.17
N ILE A 22 -47.89 -0.84 8.17
CA ILE A 22 -46.41 -0.95 8.11
C ILE A 22 -45.97 -2.00 7.08
N ILE A 23 -46.57 -3.21 7.09
CA ILE A 23 -46.32 -4.23 6.07
C ILE A 23 -46.68 -3.68 4.67
N GLY A 24 -47.84 -3.05 4.54
CA GLY A 24 -48.30 -2.46 3.28
C GLY A 24 -47.35 -1.39 2.74
N PHE A 25 -46.81 -0.53 3.61
CA PHE A 25 -45.80 0.46 3.25
C PHE A 25 -44.47 -0.18 2.86
N SER A 26 -43.98 -1.17 3.60
CA SER A 26 -42.73 -1.87 3.28
C SER A 26 -42.81 -2.59 1.92
N VAL A 27 -43.92 -3.28 1.66
CA VAL A 27 -44.18 -3.95 0.37
C VAL A 27 -44.36 -2.93 -0.76
N ALA A 28 -45.09 -1.83 -0.54
CA ALA A 28 -45.26 -0.79 -1.56
C ALA A 28 -43.93 -0.10 -1.92
N GLN A 29 -43.09 0.20 -0.93
CA GLN A 29 -41.74 0.74 -1.15
C GLN A 29 -40.87 -0.27 -1.92
N TYR A 30 -40.87 -1.54 -1.53
CA TYR A 30 -40.11 -2.58 -2.24
C TYR A 30 -40.57 -2.76 -3.70
N LEU A 31 -41.88 -2.75 -3.96
CA LEU A 31 -42.43 -2.80 -5.32
C LEU A 31 -42.06 -1.56 -6.15
N PHE A 32 -42.03 -0.38 -5.52
CA PHE A 32 -41.58 0.86 -6.15
C PHE A 32 -40.09 0.82 -6.51
N GLU A 33 -39.20 0.46 -5.58
CA GLU A 33 -37.77 0.31 -5.86
C GLU A 33 -37.51 -0.79 -6.89
N THR A 34 -38.24 -1.92 -6.83
CA THR A 34 -38.19 -2.98 -7.85
C THR A 34 -38.60 -2.47 -9.23
N PHE A 35 -39.62 -1.62 -9.32
CA PHE A 35 -40.01 -0.98 -10.58
C PHE A 35 -38.90 -0.08 -11.14
N LEU A 36 -38.22 0.70 -10.30
CA LEU A 36 -37.05 1.50 -10.72
C LEU A 36 -35.90 0.61 -11.21
N ASN A 37 -35.60 -0.47 -10.49
CA ASN A 37 -34.58 -1.43 -10.86
C ASN A 37 -34.88 -2.11 -12.21
N LEU A 38 -36.15 -2.45 -12.48
CA LEU A 38 -36.55 -3.01 -13.78
C LEU A 38 -36.35 -2.00 -14.93
N ARG A 39 -36.63 -0.71 -14.71
CA ARG A 39 -36.35 0.35 -15.70
C ARG A 39 -34.86 0.49 -15.96
N GLN A 40 -34.04 0.50 -14.91
CA GLN A 40 -32.58 0.55 -15.06
C GLN A 40 -32.05 -0.70 -15.77
N TYR A 41 -32.57 -1.88 -15.46
CA TYR A 41 -32.17 -3.13 -16.11
C TYR A 41 -32.45 -3.12 -17.63
N GLN A 42 -33.48 -2.42 -18.10
CA GLN A 42 -33.72 -2.18 -19.54
C GLN A 42 -32.67 -1.24 -20.14
N VAL A 43 -32.28 -0.17 -19.44
CA VAL A 43 -31.18 0.71 -19.88
C VAL A 43 -29.86 -0.07 -19.96
N LEU A 44 -29.62 -0.97 -19.01
CA LEU A 44 -28.41 -1.80 -18.97
C LEU A 44 -28.40 -2.95 -20.00
N GLN A 45 -29.40 -3.06 -20.88
CA GLN A 45 -29.39 -3.97 -22.04
C GLN A 45 -28.92 -3.29 -23.34
N LYS A 46 -28.69 -1.97 -23.32
CA LYS A 46 -28.12 -1.24 -24.47
C LYS A 46 -26.72 -1.77 -24.78
N THR A 47 -26.45 -2.06 -26.06
CA THR A 47 -25.16 -2.60 -26.53
C THR A 47 -24.15 -1.53 -26.96
N LYS A 48 -24.47 -0.24 -26.84
CA LYS A 48 -23.61 0.88 -27.27
C LYS A 48 -23.54 1.96 -26.21
N ALA A 49 -22.34 2.46 -25.96
CA ALA A 49 -22.11 3.58 -25.06
C ALA A 49 -22.87 4.86 -25.47
N PRO A 50 -23.25 5.73 -24.51
CA PRO A 50 -23.77 7.06 -24.79
C PRO A 50 -22.81 7.85 -25.68
N THR A 51 -23.34 8.68 -26.58
CA THR A 51 -22.52 9.41 -27.58
C THR A 51 -21.37 10.21 -26.97
N VAL A 52 -21.55 10.74 -25.75
CA VAL A 52 -20.53 11.51 -25.01
C VAL A 52 -19.33 10.65 -24.58
N LEU A 53 -19.52 9.34 -24.38
CA LEU A 53 -18.51 8.41 -23.86
C LEU A 53 -17.93 7.46 -24.91
N ARG A 54 -18.49 7.41 -26.13
CA ARG A 54 -18.08 6.46 -27.19
C ARG A 54 -16.61 6.56 -27.64
N HIS A 55 -15.97 7.70 -27.41
CA HIS A 55 -14.57 7.93 -27.77
C HIS A 55 -13.61 7.74 -26.60
N GLU A 56 -14.15 7.61 -25.38
CA GLU A 56 -13.42 7.58 -24.10
C GLU A 56 -13.47 6.20 -23.42
N VAL A 57 -14.46 5.36 -23.77
CA VAL A 57 -14.69 4.05 -23.16
C VAL A 57 -14.68 2.97 -24.24
N SER A 58 -13.85 1.93 -24.08
CA SER A 58 -13.81 0.80 -25.00
C SER A 58 -15.11 -0.02 -24.94
N GLN A 59 -15.45 -0.71 -26.03
CA GLN A 59 -16.67 -1.54 -26.07
C GLN A 59 -16.62 -2.66 -25.01
N GLU A 60 -15.45 -3.24 -24.75
CA GLU A 60 -15.27 -4.26 -23.73
C GLU A 60 -15.51 -3.74 -22.31
N VAL A 61 -14.93 -2.58 -21.95
CA VAL A 61 -15.16 -1.94 -20.65
C VAL A 61 -16.64 -1.59 -20.47
N PHE A 62 -17.28 -1.09 -21.54
CA PHE A 62 -18.72 -0.84 -21.54
C PHE A 62 -19.51 -2.14 -21.29
N ASP A 63 -19.24 -3.21 -22.03
CA ASP A 63 -19.98 -4.48 -21.88
C ASP A 63 -19.74 -5.16 -20.51
N LYS A 64 -18.52 -5.06 -19.96
CA LYS A 64 -18.20 -5.46 -18.57
C LYS A 64 -19.01 -4.63 -17.55
N SER A 65 -19.01 -3.30 -17.68
CA SER A 65 -19.81 -2.40 -16.82
C SER A 65 -21.31 -2.73 -16.87
N GLN A 66 -21.84 -2.97 -18.07
CA GLN A 66 -23.22 -3.38 -18.25
C GLN A 66 -23.51 -4.75 -17.61
N ALA A 67 -22.59 -5.72 -17.72
CA ALA A 67 -22.73 -7.01 -17.06
C ALA A 67 -22.71 -6.90 -15.52
N TYR A 68 -21.85 -6.05 -14.96
CA TYR A 68 -21.77 -5.77 -13.54
C TYR A 68 -23.03 -5.09 -13.01
N GLY A 69 -23.50 -4.00 -13.64
CA GLY A 69 -24.74 -3.34 -13.25
C GLY A 69 -25.94 -4.29 -13.28
N ARG A 70 -26.03 -5.17 -14.29
CA ARG A 70 -27.07 -6.21 -14.34
C ARG A 70 -26.92 -7.28 -13.26
N ALA A 71 -25.71 -7.54 -12.75
CA ALA A 71 -25.49 -8.44 -11.62
C ALA A 71 -25.91 -7.77 -10.30
N LYS A 72 -25.50 -6.51 -10.05
CA LYS A 72 -25.95 -5.72 -8.88
C LYS A 72 -27.47 -5.64 -8.78
N LEU A 73 -28.18 -5.25 -9.86
CA LEU A 73 -29.65 -5.19 -9.83
C LEU A 73 -30.34 -6.56 -9.61
N LYS A 74 -29.74 -7.67 -10.06
CA LYS A 74 -30.25 -9.02 -9.76
C LYS A 74 -30.08 -9.35 -8.28
N TYR A 75 -28.91 -9.06 -7.71
CA TYR A 75 -28.65 -9.24 -6.29
C TYR A 75 -29.57 -8.37 -5.42
N GLU A 76 -29.77 -7.09 -5.77
CA GLU A 76 -30.72 -6.20 -5.10
C GLU A 76 -32.15 -6.76 -5.13
N LEU A 77 -32.59 -7.34 -6.26
CA LEU A 77 -33.89 -7.99 -6.35
C LEU A 77 -33.99 -9.16 -5.36
N PHE A 78 -33.03 -10.10 -5.39
CA PHE A 78 -33.06 -11.31 -4.55
C PHE A 78 -32.89 -10.99 -3.05
N SER A 79 -31.90 -10.16 -2.70
CA SER A 79 -31.69 -9.70 -1.32
C SER A 79 -32.88 -8.91 -0.79
N GLY A 80 -33.55 -8.12 -1.65
CA GLY A 80 -34.79 -7.43 -1.32
C GLY A 80 -35.96 -8.38 -1.05
N ILE A 81 -36.17 -9.43 -1.86
CA ILE A 81 -37.18 -10.47 -1.55
C ILE A 81 -36.87 -11.14 -0.21
N TYR A 82 -35.61 -11.54 0.00
CA TYR A 82 -35.15 -12.17 1.23
C TYR A 82 -35.41 -11.28 2.46
N GLY A 83 -35.03 -10.00 2.41
CA GLY A 83 -35.31 -9.02 3.46
C GLY A 83 -36.81 -8.75 3.69
N GLN A 84 -37.63 -8.76 2.63
CA GLN A 84 -39.09 -8.63 2.76
C GLN A 84 -39.72 -9.86 3.42
N LEU A 85 -39.29 -11.07 3.05
CA LEU A 85 -39.73 -12.31 3.72
C LEU A 85 -39.33 -12.32 5.19
N GLN A 86 -38.11 -11.88 5.51
CA GLN A 86 -37.64 -11.72 6.89
C GLN A 86 -38.51 -10.70 7.66
N ASN A 87 -38.73 -9.51 7.11
CA ASN A 87 -39.53 -8.46 7.76
C ASN A 87 -40.98 -8.91 8.00
N ILE A 88 -41.64 -9.45 6.97
CA ILE A 88 -43.01 -9.98 7.08
C ILE A 88 -43.08 -11.10 8.12
N GLY A 89 -42.12 -12.05 8.11
CA GLY A 89 -42.03 -13.09 9.12
C GLY A 89 -41.83 -12.53 10.54
N PHE A 90 -40.94 -11.56 10.70
CA PHE A 90 -40.62 -10.93 11.97
C PHE A 90 -41.83 -10.22 12.61
N ILE A 91 -42.64 -9.54 11.79
CA ILE A 91 -43.90 -8.89 12.22
C ILE A 91 -45.03 -9.91 12.41
N TYR A 92 -45.20 -10.87 11.50
CA TYR A 92 -46.32 -11.83 11.53
C TYR A 92 -46.20 -12.85 12.67
N PHE A 93 -44.97 -13.30 12.97
CA PHE A 93 -44.71 -14.23 14.07
C PHE A 93 -44.47 -13.53 15.42
N ASP A 94 -44.71 -12.23 15.53
CA ASP A 94 -44.55 -11.46 16.77
C ASP A 94 -43.17 -11.68 17.43
N VAL A 95 -42.10 -11.52 16.64
CA VAL A 95 -40.74 -11.80 17.11
C VAL A 95 -40.25 -10.73 18.09
N LEU A 96 -40.66 -9.46 17.94
CA LEU A 96 -40.34 -8.37 18.87
C LEU A 96 -40.73 -8.70 20.34
N PRO A 97 -42.00 -8.99 20.69
CA PRO A 97 -42.37 -9.30 22.08
C PRO A 97 -41.76 -10.61 22.59
N LYS A 98 -41.54 -11.61 21.72
CA LYS A 98 -40.84 -12.85 22.08
C LYS A 98 -39.37 -12.59 22.46
N LEU A 99 -38.66 -11.81 21.64
CA LEU A 99 -37.28 -11.42 21.88
C LEU A 99 -37.16 -10.53 23.14
N TRP A 100 -38.12 -9.63 23.35
CA TRP A 100 -38.22 -8.82 24.57
C TRP A 100 -38.40 -9.68 25.81
N SER A 101 -39.34 -10.64 25.81
CA SER A 101 -39.50 -11.58 26.93
C SER A 101 -38.21 -12.36 27.21
N TRP A 102 -37.57 -12.90 26.17
CA TRP A 102 -36.36 -13.70 26.29
C TRP A 102 -35.17 -12.91 26.88
N THR A 103 -34.95 -11.65 26.45
CA THR A 103 -33.89 -10.83 27.07
C THR A 103 -34.22 -10.36 28.49
N GLY A 104 -35.51 -10.26 28.83
CA GLY A 104 -35.97 -10.00 30.19
C GLY A 104 -35.70 -11.19 31.12
N ASP A 105 -35.91 -12.41 30.62
CA ASP A 105 -35.57 -13.64 31.34
C ASP A 105 -34.06 -13.81 31.53
N LEU A 106 -33.26 -13.47 30.52
CA LEU A 106 -31.79 -13.47 30.62
C LEU A 106 -31.28 -12.52 31.74
N LEU A 107 -31.91 -11.36 31.90
CA LEU A 107 -31.54 -10.40 32.95
C LEU A 107 -31.87 -10.83 34.37
N ARG A 108 -32.68 -11.88 34.58
CA ARG A 108 -32.92 -12.44 35.92
C ARG A 108 -31.65 -13.02 36.55
N PHE A 109 -30.66 -13.38 35.73
CA PHE A 109 -29.35 -13.86 36.15
C PHE A 109 -28.30 -12.74 36.32
N ALA A 110 -28.65 -11.49 35.99
CA ALA A 110 -27.74 -10.35 36.11
C ALA A 110 -27.72 -9.78 37.56
N PRO A 111 -26.60 -9.19 38.00
CA PRO A 111 -26.53 -8.45 39.27
C PRO A 111 -27.62 -7.38 39.39
N SER A 112 -28.13 -7.15 40.61
CA SER A 112 -29.26 -6.25 40.90
C SER A 112 -29.11 -4.82 40.34
N ARG A 113 -27.88 -4.33 40.16
CA ARG A 113 -27.57 -3.04 39.51
C ARG A 113 -27.91 -2.96 38.02
N PHE A 114 -28.18 -4.08 37.36
CA PHE A 114 -28.58 -4.19 35.95
C PHE A 114 -30.06 -4.54 35.79
N THR A 115 -30.90 -4.04 36.69
CA THR A 115 -32.36 -4.24 36.63
C THR A 115 -33.09 -3.04 36.01
N GLY A 116 -34.36 -3.24 35.64
CA GLY A 116 -35.21 -2.21 35.05
C GLY A 116 -35.06 -2.01 33.54
N GLU A 117 -36.01 -1.26 32.98
CA GLU A 117 -36.22 -1.11 31.51
C GLU A 117 -34.98 -0.63 30.74
N ILE A 118 -34.08 0.17 31.33
CA ILE A 118 -32.88 0.65 30.60
C ILE A 118 -31.93 -0.53 30.34
N SER A 119 -31.63 -1.32 31.38
CA SER A 119 -30.79 -2.52 31.25
C SER A 119 -31.42 -3.54 30.29
N HIS A 120 -32.74 -3.72 30.38
CA HIS A 120 -33.50 -4.59 29.48
C HIS A 120 -33.46 -4.10 28.03
N SER A 121 -33.66 -2.81 27.79
CA SER A 121 -33.54 -2.20 26.46
C SER A 121 -32.15 -2.39 25.86
N ILE A 122 -31.09 -2.29 26.67
CA ILE A 122 -29.71 -2.52 26.22
C ILE A 122 -29.52 -3.98 25.80
N VAL A 123 -29.84 -4.95 26.65
CA VAL A 123 -29.69 -6.38 26.32
C VAL A 123 -30.56 -6.76 25.12
N PHE A 124 -31.78 -6.23 25.03
CA PHE A 124 -32.66 -6.36 23.88
C PHE A 124 -32.02 -5.84 22.58
N VAL A 125 -31.50 -4.61 22.56
CA VAL A 125 -30.88 -4.03 21.36
C VAL A 125 -29.62 -4.80 20.95
N LEU A 126 -28.75 -5.18 21.90
CA LEU A 126 -27.55 -5.96 21.58
C LEU A 126 -27.91 -7.34 20.98
N ALA A 127 -28.89 -8.04 21.56
CA ALA A 127 -29.38 -9.30 21.02
C ALA A 127 -30.03 -9.14 19.63
N PHE A 128 -30.84 -8.09 19.45
CA PHE A 128 -31.47 -7.78 18.17
C PHE A 128 -30.43 -7.50 17.07
N VAL A 129 -29.38 -6.73 17.38
CA VAL A 129 -28.27 -6.47 16.45
C VAL A 129 -27.55 -7.75 16.04
N VAL A 130 -27.22 -8.64 16.99
CA VAL A 130 -26.59 -9.94 16.67
C VAL A 130 -27.48 -10.81 15.80
N ILE A 131 -28.79 -10.89 16.10
CA ILE A 131 -29.74 -11.65 15.28
C ILE A 131 -29.81 -11.10 13.86
N GLN A 132 -29.90 -9.77 13.69
CA GLN A 132 -29.93 -9.13 12.37
C GLN A 132 -28.61 -9.32 11.59
N GLN A 133 -27.46 -9.31 12.28
CA GLN A 133 -26.15 -9.59 11.68
C GLN A 133 -26.08 -11.04 11.16
N LEU A 134 -26.52 -12.02 11.96
CA LEU A 134 -26.61 -13.43 11.53
C LEU A 134 -27.58 -13.60 10.35
N MET A 135 -28.74 -12.93 10.40
CA MET A 135 -29.78 -13.00 9.37
C MET A 135 -29.36 -12.36 8.03
N SER A 136 -28.46 -11.37 8.04
CA SER A 136 -27.92 -10.70 6.84
C SER A 136 -26.61 -11.32 6.32
N MET A 137 -25.98 -12.21 7.09
CA MET A 137 -24.74 -12.89 6.70
C MET A 137 -24.83 -13.59 5.32
N PRO A 138 -25.89 -14.36 4.95
CA PRO A 138 -25.91 -15.05 3.66
C PRO A 138 -25.87 -14.10 2.47
N THR A 139 -26.59 -12.98 2.55
CA THR A 139 -26.58 -11.93 1.52
C THR A 139 -25.24 -11.20 1.47
N SER A 140 -24.64 -10.90 2.63
CA SER A 140 -23.34 -10.23 2.70
C SER A 140 -22.20 -11.09 2.14
N VAL A 141 -22.16 -12.38 2.50
CA VAL A 141 -21.19 -13.35 1.97
C VAL A 141 -21.35 -13.52 0.45
N TYR A 142 -22.59 -13.61 -0.05
CA TYR A 142 -22.83 -13.66 -1.50
C TYR A 142 -22.38 -12.37 -2.21
N HIS A 143 -22.65 -11.20 -1.64
CA HIS A 143 -22.21 -9.93 -2.20
C HIS A 143 -20.68 -9.90 -2.35
N THR A 144 -19.95 -10.09 -1.24
CA THR A 144 -18.49 -10.00 -1.24
C THR A 144 -17.82 -11.12 -2.04
N PHE A 145 -18.12 -12.38 -1.74
CA PHE A 145 -17.36 -13.53 -2.25
C PHE A 145 -17.93 -14.18 -3.52
N VAL A 146 -19.06 -13.69 -4.06
CA VAL A 146 -19.64 -14.20 -5.31
C VAL A 146 -19.92 -13.08 -6.31
N LEU A 147 -20.52 -11.96 -5.88
CA LEU A 147 -20.79 -10.85 -6.79
C LEU A 147 -19.54 -10.02 -7.03
N GLU A 148 -18.95 -9.42 -6.00
CA GLU A 148 -17.78 -8.54 -6.13
C GLU A 148 -16.53 -9.31 -6.57
N GLU A 149 -16.34 -10.54 -6.07
CA GLU A 149 -15.28 -11.46 -6.52
C GLU A 149 -15.36 -11.74 -8.04
N LYS A 150 -16.56 -11.99 -8.57
CA LYS A 150 -16.76 -12.30 -10.01
C LYS A 150 -16.30 -11.19 -10.95
N PHE A 151 -16.31 -9.94 -10.49
CA PHE A 151 -15.82 -8.80 -11.26
C PHE A 151 -14.40 -8.35 -10.84
N GLY A 152 -13.78 -9.02 -9.85
CA GLY A 152 -12.42 -8.78 -9.39
C GLY A 152 -12.27 -7.67 -8.36
N PHE A 153 -13.37 -7.23 -7.74
CA PHE A 153 -13.42 -6.04 -6.89
C PHE A 153 -13.20 -6.38 -5.42
N ASN A 154 -13.63 -7.57 -5.00
CA ASN A 154 -13.28 -8.09 -3.70
C ASN A 154 -11.76 -8.24 -3.59
N LYS A 155 -11.19 -7.67 -2.53
CA LYS A 155 -9.82 -7.94 -2.05
C LYS A 155 -9.82 -8.44 -0.60
N GLN A 156 -11.01 -8.69 -0.03
CA GLN A 156 -11.15 -9.22 1.32
C GLN A 156 -11.00 -10.73 1.30
N THR A 157 -10.16 -11.27 2.19
CA THR A 157 -10.16 -12.70 2.50
C THR A 157 -11.31 -13.05 3.46
N PRO A 158 -11.75 -14.31 3.55
CA PRO A 158 -12.75 -14.73 4.55
C PRO A 158 -12.33 -14.40 6.00
N LYS A 159 -11.04 -14.52 6.33
CA LYS A 159 -10.46 -14.12 7.63
C LYS A 159 -10.64 -12.62 7.91
N LEU A 160 -10.33 -11.78 6.92
CA LEU A 160 -10.48 -10.33 6.99
C LEU A 160 -11.95 -9.95 7.23
N PHE A 161 -12.86 -10.47 6.41
CA PHE A 161 -14.32 -10.26 6.53
C PHE A 161 -14.87 -10.66 7.91
N VAL A 162 -14.51 -11.84 8.43
CA VAL A 162 -14.97 -12.31 9.76
C VAL A 162 -14.37 -11.46 10.88
N THR A 163 -13.10 -11.07 10.79
CA THR A 163 -12.45 -10.27 11.83
C THR A 163 -13.04 -8.84 11.86
N ASP A 164 -13.41 -8.29 10.71
CA ASP A 164 -14.09 -7.00 10.61
C ASP A 164 -15.50 -7.07 11.20
N MET A 165 -16.26 -8.12 10.89
CA MET A 165 -17.54 -8.41 11.52
C MET A 165 -17.42 -8.44 13.06
N ILE A 166 -16.39 -9.10 13.61
CA ILE A 166 -16.14 -9.16 15.05
C ILE A 166 -15.76 -7.80 15.64
N LYS A 167 -14.83 -7.06 15.01
CA LYS A 167 -14.42 -5.71 15.46
C LYS A 167 -15.59 -4.74 15.52
N THR A 168 -16.40 -4.69 14.47
CA THR A 168 -17.61 -3.84 14.43
C THR A 168 -18.58 -4.25 15.54
N THR A 169 -18.78 -5.54 15.80
CA THR A 169 -19.63 -6.02 16.90
C THR A 169 -19.09 -5.61 18.27
N ILE A 170 -17.77 -5.73 18.52
CA ILE A 170 -17.14 -5.30 19.78
C ILE A 170 -17.31 -3.78 19.97
N LEU A 171 -17.05 -2.98 18.93
CA LEU A 171 -17.19 -1.53 18.98
C LEU A 171 -18.64 -1.09 19.22
N THR A 172 -19.59 -1.74 18.56
CA THR A 172 -21.03 -1.63 18.82
C THR A 172 -21.35 -1.94 20.29
N PHE A 173 -20.84 -3.04 20.83
CA PHE A 173 -21.10 -3.46 22.22
C PHE A 173 -20.45 -2.52 23.25
N ALA A 174 -19.38 -1.80 22.89
CA ALA A 174 -18.76 -0.78 23.73
C ALA A 174 -19.51 0.57 23.70
N LEU A 175 -19.90 1.04 22.50
CA LEU A 175 -20.49 2.37 22.31
C LEU A 175 -22.01 2.41 22.51
N ALA A 176 -22.75 1.37 22.09
CA ALA A 176 -24.20 1.35 22.15
C ALA A 176 -24.79 1.46 23.57
N PRO A 177 -24.31 0.69 24.58
CA PRO A 177 -24.92 0.72 25.92
C PRO A 177 -24.93 2.11 26.60
N PRO A 178 -23.82 2.89 26.66
CA PRO A 178 -23.86 4.21 27.29
C PRO A 178 -24.71 5.21 26.50
N ILE A 179 -24.70 5.16 25.16
CA ILE A 179 -25.51 6.03 24.31
C ILE A 179 -27.00 5.75 24.52
N LEU A 180 -27.40 4.48 24.48
CA LEU A 180 -28.78 4.05 24.69
C LEU A 180 -29.26 4.30 26.13
N ALA A 181 -28.39 4.10 27.13
CA ALA A 181 -28.68 4.46 28.50
C ALA A 181 -28.97 5.97 28.64
N ALA A 182 -28.14 6.82 28.05
CA ALA A 182 -28.35 8.27 28.05
C ALA A 182 -29.64 8.68 27.33
N PHE A 183 -29.89 8.13 26.13
CA PHE A 183 -31.12 8.34 25.36
C PHE A 183 -32.38 8.03 26.18
N LEU A 184 -32.46 6.83 26.76
CA LEU A 184 -33.61 6.41 27.57
C LEU A 184 -33.74 7.20 28.87
N ALA A 185 -32.61 7.52 29.53
CA ALA A 185 -32.60 8.32 30.75
C ALA A 185 -33.08 9.76 30.51
N ILE A 186 -32.70 10.38 29.38
CA ILE A 186 -33.19 11.71 28.99
C ILE A 186 -34.71 11.69 28.84
N ILE A 187 -35.26 10.73 28.10
CA ILE A 187 -36.72 10.60 27.89
C ILE A 187 -37.45 10.48 29.22
N LYS A 188 -37.01 9.54 30.07
CA LYS A 188 -37.62 9.28 31.37
C LYS A 188 -37.54 10.47 32.34
N LYS A 189 -36.44 11.24 32.30
CA LYS A 189 -36.21 12.36 33.21
C LYS A 189 -36.90 13.66 32.78
N THR A 190 -37.12 13.86 31.48
CA THR A 190 -37.59 15.15 30.93
C THR A 190 -39.03 15.14 30.44
N GLY A 191 -39.67 13.96 30.36
CA GLY A 191 -41.09 13.84 30.04
C GLY A 191 -41.45 14.52 28.72
N ASN A 192 -42.53 15.31 28.70
CA ASN A 192 -43.03 15.95 27.48
C ASN A 192 -42.05 16.90 26.74
N GLN A 193 -40.89 17.24 27.33
CA GLN A 193 -39.86 18.06 26.68
C GLN A 193 -38.68 17.24 26.12
N PHE A 194 -38.75 15.90 26.15
CA PHE A 194 -37.62 15.03 25.81
C PHE A 194 -37.01 15.31 24.44
N PHE A 195 -37.84 15.69 23.45
CA PHE A 195 -37.38 15.86 22.07
C PHE A 195 -36.32 16.96 21.93
N TYR A 196 -36.39 18.01 22.74
CA TYR A 196 -35.39 19.08 22.76
C TYR A 196 -34.07 18.62 23.38
N TYR A 197 -34.13 17.90 24.50
CA TYR A 197 -32.94 17.38 25.18
C TYR A 197 -32.27 16.23 24.42
N LEU A 198 -33.05 15.35 23.77
CA LEU A 198 -32.55 14.35 22.84
C LEU A 198 -31.91 14.98 21.61
N TRP A 199 -32.50 16.04 21.06
CA TRP A 199 -31.91 16.77 19.95
C TRP A 199 -30.55 17.38 20.34
N LEU A 200 -30.45 18.06 21.49
CA LEU A 200 -29.17 18.58 21.99
C LEU A 200 -28.13 17.46 22.25
N PHE A 201 -28.55 16.36 22.87
CA PHE A 201 -27.68 15.21 23.10
C PHE A 201 -27.19 14.59 21.78
N GLY A 202 -28.10 14.36 20.83
CA GLY A 202 -27.80 13.82 19.51
C GLY A 202 -26.89 14.74 18.69
N ALA A 203 -27.12 16.06 18.73
CA ALA A 203 -26.28 17.06 18.06
C ALA A 203 -24.85 17.07 18.63
N GLY A 204 -24.71 17.05 19.97
CA GLY A 204 -23.41 16.98 20.65
C GLY A 204 -22.68 15.67 20.37
N LEU A 205 -23.39 14.54 20.42
CA LEU A 205 -22.86 13.22 20.13
C LEU A 205 -22.46 13.07 18.65
N GLN A 206 -23.24 13.60 17.71
CA GLN A 206 -22.90 13.62 16.29
C GLN A 206 -21.64 14.45 16.02
N ALA A 207 -21.52 15.64 16.63
CA ALA A 207 -20.32 16.48 16.51
C ALA A 207 -19.08 15.81 17.13
N PHE A 208 -19.25 15.14 18.27
CA PHE A 208 -18.21 14.32 18.90
C PHE A 208 -17.77 13.17 17.99
N MET A 209 -18.70 12.39 17.44
CA MET A 209 -18.37 11.26 16.56
C MET A 209 -17.71 11.69 15.26
N ILE A 210 -18.15 12.79 14.61
CA ILE A 210 -17.49 13.32 13.41
C ILE A 210 -16.02 13.69 13.68
N THR A 211 -15.69 14.05 14.93
CA THR A 211 -14.34 14.37 15.36
C THR A 211 -13.54 13.12 15.73
N ILE A 212 -14.12 12.21 16.51
CA ILE A 212 -13.44 11.04 17.09
C ILE A 212 -13.33 9.88 16.11
N TYR A 213 -14.32 9.67 15.25
CA TYR A 213 -14.35 8.56 14.29
C TYR A 213 -13.06 8.43 13.47
N PRO A 214 -12.57 9.46 12.76
CA PRO A 214 -11.35 9.33 11.94
C PRO A 214 -10.06 9.22 12.78
N ILE A 215 -10.10 9.62 14.06
CA ILE A 215 -8.93 9.63 14.96
C ILE A 215 -8.77 8.32 15.72
N ALA A 216 -9.88 7.69 16.15
CA ALA A 216 -9.86 6.58 17.10
C ALA A 216 -10.63 5.33 16.63
N ILE A 217 -11.55 5.45 15.66
CA ILE A 217 -12.32 4.31 15.14
C ILE A 217 -11.74 3.85 13.82
N LEU A 218 -11.57 4.77 12.86
CA LEU A 218 -11.00 4.48 11.55
C LEU A 218 -9.63 3.78 11.65
N PRO A 219 -8.69 4.15 12.55
CA PRO A 219 -7.40 3.45 12.66
C PRO A 219 -7.45 2.05 13.29
N LEU A 220 -8.55 1.67 13.97
CA LEU A 220 -8.78 0.27 14.36
C LEU A 220 -9.03 -0.60 13.13
N PHE A 221 -9.52 0.05 12.08
CA PHE A 221 -9.67 -0.51 10.77
C PHE A 221 -8.44 -0.12 9.90
N ASN A 222 -8.53 0.96 9.14
CA ASN A 222 -7.55 1.32 8.11
C ASN A 222 -6.21 1.82 8.65
N LYS A 223 -5.14 1.50 7.94
CA LYS A 223 -3.85 2.18 8.10
C LYS A 223 -3.93 3.55 7.43
N LEU A 224 -3.84 4.60 8.23
CA LEU A 224 -3.57 5.96 7.75
C LEU A 224 -2.06 6.22 7.82
N SER A 225 -1.43 6.46 6.68
CA SER A 225 -0.01 6.82 6.57
C SER A 225 0.11 8.26 6.11
N PRO A 226 1.09 9.07 6.55
CA PRO A 226 1.32 10.40 5.98
C PRO A 226 1.58 10.31 4.47
N LEU A 227 1.09 11.28 3.70
CA LEU A 227 1.40 11.39 2.28
C LEU A 227 2.89 11.70 2.08
N GLU A 228 3.55 10.94 1.21
CA GLU A 228 4.97 11.07 0.90
C GLU A 228 5.33 12.43 0.29
N GLU A 229 6.58 12.86 0.48
CA GLU A 229 7.10 14.09 -0.13
C GLU A 229 7.19 13.95 -1.66
N GLY A 230 6.60 14.88 -2.41
CA GLY A 230 6.64 14.84 -3.86
C GLY A 230 5.67 15.79 -4.55
N LYS A 231 5.61 15.70 -5.89
CA LYS A 231 4.80 16.58 -6.75
C LYS A 231 3.33 16.64 -6.34
N LEU A 232 2.75 15.50 -5.94
CA LEU A 232 1.35 15.42 -5.50
C LEU A 232 1.12 16.24 -4.22
N LYS A 233 1.93 16.02 -3.18
CA LYS A 233 1.85 16.74 -1.91
C LYS A 233 1.97 18.26 -2.10
N VAL A 234 2.99 18.71 -2.84
CA VAL A 234 3.20 20.13 -3.16
C VAL A 234 2.00 20.73 -3.91
N GLY A 235 1.43 19.99 -4.87
CA GLY A 235 0.24 20.45 -5.61
C GLY A 235 -1.01 20.61 -4.72
N ILE A 236 -1.19 19.71 -3.75
CA ILE A 236 -2.30 19.77 -2.79
C ILE A 236 -2.11 20.91 -1.80
N GLU A 237 -0.90 21.10 -1.26
CA GLU A 237 -0.59 22.17 -0.32
C GLU A 237 -0.74 23.56 -0.98
N ALA A 238 -0.27 23.72 -2.22
CA ALA A 238 -0.48 24.94 -3.00
C ALA A 238 -1.97 25.22 -3.27
N LEU A 239 -2.77 24.19 -3.57
CA LEU A 239 -4.22 24.32 -3.74
C LEU A 239 -4.91 24.70 -2.43
N ALA A 240 -4.56 24.05 -1.32
CA ALA A 240 -5.09 24.35 0.00
C ALA A 240 -4.77 25.80 0.42
N GLN A 241 -3.51 26.23 0.24
CA GLN A 241 -3.06 27.60 0.52
C GLN A 241 -3.82 28.64 -0.33
N LYS A 242 -3.95 28.39 -1.64
CA LYS A 242 -4.72 29.24 -2.58
C LYS A 242 -6.18 29.43 -2.15
N LEU A 243 -6.78 28.38 -1.57
CA LEU A 243 -8.17 28.40 -1.09
C LEU A 243 -8.31 28.82 0.39
N LYS A 244 -7.19 29.10 1.08
CA LYS A 244 -7.15 29.32 2.55
C LYS A 244 -7.82 28.18 3.34
N PHE A 245 -7.69 26.96 2.83
CA PHE A 245 -8.14 25.76 3.51
C PHE A 245 -7.23 25.51 4.73
N PRO A 246 -7.78 25.27 5.94
CA PRO A 246 -6.99 25.07 7.16
C PRO A 246 -6.42 23.65 7.23
N LEU A 247 -5.54 23.33 6.28
CA LEU A 247 -4.85 22.05 6.19
C LEU A 247 -3.93 21.84 7.39
N HIS A 248 -4.04 20.68 8.03
CA HIS A 248 -3.18 20.22 9.12
C HIS A 248 -2.22 19.15 8.60
N GLU A 249 -2.75 18.03 8.09
CA GLU A 249 -1.98 16.90 7.55
C GLU A 249 -2.66 16.28 6.32
N LEU A 250 -1.86 15.58 5.52
CA LEU A 250 -2.26 14.79 4.36
C LEU A 250 -1.98 13.31 4.63
N TYR A 251 -2.98 12.46 4.42
CA TYR A 251 -2.91 11.02 4.66
C TYR A 251 -3.24 10.21 3.41
N VAL A 252 -2.60 9.05 3.29
CA VAL A 252 -2.97 7.95 2.41
C VAL A 252 -3.63 6.86 3.24
N ILE A 253 -4.74 6.31 2.75
CA ILE A 253 -5.49 5.21 3.37
C ILE A 253 -5.34 3.91 2.57
N ASP A 254 -5.18 2.78 3.26
CA ASP A 254 -5.05 1.43 2.67
C ASP A 254 -6.38 0.86 2.14
N GLY A 255 -6.98 1.57 1.17
CA GLY A 255 -8.24 1.21 0.53
C GLY A 255 -8.15 -0.09 -0.26
N SER A 256 -7.03 -0.30 -0.97
CA SER A 256 -6.71 -1.48 -1.79
C SER A 256 -6.97 -2.81 -1.08
N LYS A 257 -6.67 -2.87 0.22
CA LYS A 257 -6.83 -4.03 1.11
C LYS A 257 -8.29 -4.48 1.31
N ARG A 258 -9.27 -3.72 0.80
CA ARG A 258 -10.71 -4.04 0.85
C ARG A 258 -11.28 -4.25 -0.54
N SER A 259 -10.97 -3.30 -1.40
CA SER A 259 -11.59 -3.09 -2.68
C SER A 259 -10.65 -2.26 -3.53
N ALA A 260 -10.67 -2.48 -4.84
CA ALA A 260 -9.90 -1.68 -5.77
C ALA A 260 -10.50 -0.28 -6.05
N HIS A 261 -11.55 0.13 -5.33
CA HIS A 261 -12.22 1.43 -5.50
C HIS A 261 -11.34 2.59 -5.04
N SER A 262 -11.46 3.72 -5.74
CA SER A 262 -10.63 4.92 -5.56
C SER A 262 -11.48 6.11 -5.12
N ASN A 263 -11.03 6.85 -4.10
CA ASN A 263 -11.80 7.92 -3.45
C ASN A 263 -10.86 8.91 -2.70
N ALA A 264 -11.37 10.10 -2.34
CA ALA A 264 -10.69 11.08 -1.49
C ALA A 264 -11.70 11.87 -0.63
N TYR A 265 -11.31 12.32 0.56
CA TYR A 265 -12.18 13.07 1.47
C TYR A 265 -11.40 13.91 2.49
N PHE A 266 -12.06 14.80 3.24
CA PHE A 266 -11.42 15.66 4.26
C PHE A 266 -12.15 15.73 5.60
N PHE A 267 -11.51 15.34 6.70
CA PHE A 267 -12.12 15.31 8.04
C PHE A 267 -11.56 16.38 8.98
N GLY A 268 -12.09 16.45 10.21
CA GLY A 268 -11.58 17.31 11.29
C GLY A 268 -12.44 18.54 11.56
N MET A 269 -12.01 19.35 12.54
CA MET A 269 -12.73 20.54 12.99
C MET A 269 -12.69 21.67 11.94
N PRO A 270 -13.59 22.68 12.01
CA PRO A 270 -13.61 23.78 11.05
C PRO A 270 -12.28 24.55 10.91
N TRP A 271 -11.45 24.54 11.95
CA TRP A 271 -10.15 25.24 12.04
C TRP A 271 -8.92 24.32 11.91
N LYS A 272 -9.10 22.99 11.82
CA LYS A 272 -8.02 22.00 11.60
C LYS A 272 -8.59 20.85 10.78
N LYS A 273 -8.21 20.78 9.50
CA LYS A 273 -8.68 19.80 8.53
C LYS A 273 -7.56 18.90 8.06
N HIS A 274 -7.85 17.61 7.92
CA HIS A 274 -6.96 16.62 7.34
C HIS A 274 -7.57 16.12 6.04
N ILE A 275 -6.75 15.87 5.01
CA ILE A 275 -7.21 15.24 3.75
C ILE A 275 -6.74 13.79 3.74
N VAL A 276 -7.61 12.89 3.29
CA VAL A 276 -7.34 11.46 3.13
C VAL A 276 -7.56 11.09 1.66
N ILE A 277 -6.59 10.39 1.08
CA ILE A 277 -6.58 9.96 -0.32
C ILE A 277 -6.39 8.45 -0.32
N TYR A 278 -7.18 7.72 -1.12
CA TYR A 278 -6.99 6.27 -1.24
C TYR A 278 -5.71 5.97 -2.01
N ASP A 279 -4.96 4.96 -1.56
CA ASP A 279 -3.84 4.36 -2.29
C ASP A 279 -4.20 4.07 -3.75
N THR A 280 -5.33 3.40 -3.98
CA THR A 280 -5.92 3.09 -5.29
C THR A 280 -6.25 4.32 -6.14
N LEU A 281 -6.37 5.53 -5.58
CA LEU A 281 -6.56 6.76 -6.35
C LEU A 281 -5.22 7.32 -6.84
N ILE A 282 -4.17 7.21 -6.00
CA ILE A 282 -2.81 7.67 -6.29
C ILE A 282 -2.14 6.74 -7.31
N GLU A 283 -2.29 5.43 -7.17
CA GLU A 283 -1.73 4.42 -8.07
C GLU A 283 -2.28 4.50 -9.50
N LYS A 284 -3.50 4.99 -9.68
CA LYS A 284 -4.28 4.86 -10.93
C LYS A 284 -4.62 6.19 -11.61
N SER A 285 -4.10 7.31 -11.11
CA SER A 285 -4.40 8.66 -11.63
C SER A 285 -3.14 9.52 -11.63
N ASP A 286 -3.04 10.44 -12.58
CA ASP A 286 -1.94 11.39 -12.65
C ASP A 286 -2.01 12.40 -11.49
N THR A 287 -0.87 12.98 -11.10
CA THR A 287 -0.85 13.90 -9.95
C THR A 287 -1.73 15.14 -10.16
N THR A 288 -1.88 15.63 -11.40
CA THR A 288 -2.79 16.74 -11.73
C THR A 288 -4.26 16.32 -11.64
N GLU A 289 -4.58 15.08 -11.97
CA GLU A 289 -5.94 14.51 -11.85
C GLU A 289 -6.36 14.35 -10.40
N VAL A 290 -5.47 13.86 -9.52
CA VAL A 290 -5.74 13.78 -8.07
C VAL A 290 -5.92 15.19 -7.48
N VAL A 291 -5.10 16.16 -7.88
CA VAL A 291 -5.28 17.57 -7.48
C VAL A 291 -6.60 18.16 -8.01
N ALA A 292 -7.06 17.75 -9.19
CA ALA A 292 -8.34 18.17 -9.75
C ALA A 292 -9.55 17.55 -9.01
N VAL A 293 -9.47 16.28 -8.60
CA VAL A 293 -10.45 15.65 -7.69
C VAL A 293 -10.48 16.41 -6.36
N LEU A 294 -9.32 16.76 -5.80
CA LEU A 294 -9.26 17.55 -4.56
C LEU A 294 -9.74 19.00 -4.75
N ALA A 295 -9.64 19.59 -5.93
CA ALA A 295 -10.26 20.88 -6.25
C ALA A 295 -11.80 20.81 -6.26
N HIS A 296 -12.37 19.66 -6.65
CA HIS A 296 -13.80 19.37 -6.51
C HIS A 296 -14.16 19.20 -5.01
N GLU A 297 -13.45 18.37 -4.25
CA GLU A 297 -13.66 18.16 -2.81
C GLU A 297 -13.61 19.47 -1.99
N LEU A 298 -12.56 20.28 -2.22
CA LEU A 298 -12.42 21.59 -1.57
C LEU A 298 -13.49 22.59 -2.04
N GLY A 299 -14.14 22.34 -3.17
CA GLY A 299 -15.35 23.05 -3.59
C GLY A 299 -16.54 22.81 -2.66
N HIS A 300 -16.73 21.58 -2.15
CA HIS A 300 -17.77 21.28 -1.16
C HIS A 300 -17.53 22.00 0.17
N TRP A 301 -16.27 22.12 0.59
CA TRP A 301 -15.90 22.94 1.75
C TRP A 301 -16.13 24.43 1.49
N SER A 302 -15.58 24.98 0.40
CA SER A 302 -15.62 26.41 0.08
C SER A 302 -17.04 26.94 -0.11
N LEU A 303 -17.94 26.12 -0.67
CA LEU A 303 -19.35 26.46 -0.86
C LEU A 303 -20.22 26.14 0.37
N GLY A 304 -19.66 25.59 1.44
CA GLY A 304 -20.33 25.28 2.70
C GLY A 304 -21.36 24.14 2.59
N HIS A 305 -21.19 23.20 1.66
CA HIS A 305 -22.14 22.11 1.44
C HIS A 305 -22.28 21.23 2.70
N THR A 306 -21.16 20.85 3.31
CA THR A 306 -21.13 20.07 4.55
C THR A 306 -21.81 20.79 5.71
N THR A 307 -21.58 22.09 5.90
CA THR A 307 -22.25 22.91 6.93
C THR A 307 -23.77 23.03 6.70
N ARG A 308 -24.20 23.16 5.44
CA ARG A 308 -25.64 23.19 5.10
C ARG A 308 -26.31 21.84 5.36
N LEU A 309 -25.66 20.74 4.96
CA LEU A 309 -26.12 19.38 5.27
C LEU A 309 -26.20 19.16 6.79
N PHE A 310 -25.25 19.69 7.56
CA PHE A 310 -25.33 19.66 9.02
C PHE A 310 -26.54 20.40 9.57
N GLY A 311 -26.84 21.60 9.08
CA GLY A 311 -28.06 22.32 9.45
C GLY A 311 -29.35 21.54 9.11
N ILE A 312 -29.39 20.91 7.93
CA ILE A 312 -30.51 20.05 7.51
C ILE A 312 -30.62 18.81 8.41
N SER A 313 -29.50 18.20 8.81
CA SER A 313 -29.46 17.09 9.78
C SER A 313 -30.09 17.49 11.12
N GLN A 314 -29.73 18.66 11.66
CA GLN A 314 -30.29 19.11 12.93
C GLN A 314 -31.80 19.37 12.84
N ALA A 315 -32.26 19.98 11.75
CA ALA A 315 -33.69 20.18 11.50
C ALA A 315 -34.44 18.85 11.39
N HIS A 316 -33.87 17.86 10.70
CA HIS A 316 -34.44 16.52 10.57
C HIS A 316 -34.50 15.79 11.91
N PHE A 317 -33.41 15.76 12.70
CA PHE A 317 -33.41 15.13 14.02
C PHE A 317 -34.40 15.78 14.99
N PHE A 318 -34.45 17.11 15.02
CA PHE A 318 -35.44 17.83 15.84
C PHE A 318 -36.87 17.45 15.44
N TYR A 319 -37.16 17.37 14.14
CA TYR A 319 -38.45 16.94 13.62
C TYR A 319 -38.77 15.48 13.97
N ILE A 320 -37.82 14.55 13.80
CA ILE A 320 -37.98 13.13 14.13
C ILE A 320 -38.29 12.92 15.62
N PHE A 321 -37.52 13.54 16.53
CA PHE A 321 -37.80 13.42 17.97
C PHE A 321 -39.10 14.12 18.38
N THR A 322 -39.44 15.25 17.74
CA THR A 322 -40.73 15.92 17.95
C THR A 322 -41.88 15.02 17.52
N LEU A 323 -41.76 14.34 16.37
CA LEU A 323 -42.77 13.42 15.88
C LEU A 323 -42.84 12.13 16.72
N PHE A 324 -41.72 11.64 17.25
CA PHE A 324 -41.71 10.49 18.17
C PHE A 324 -42.59 10.72 19.42
N SER A 325 -42.74 11.96 19.88
CA SER A 325 -43.64 12.30 21.00
C SER A 325 -45.12 11.96 20.74
N VAL A 326 -45.51 11.80 19.47
CA VAL A 326 -46.85 11.39 19.03
C VAL A 326 -47.05 9.87 19.19
N PHE A 327 -45.97 9.08 19.10
CA PHE A 327 -46.00 7.61 19.03
C PHE A 327 -45.53 6.92 20.32
N ILE A 328 -44.65 7.55 21.10
CA ILE A 328 -44.04 6.96 22.31
C ILE A 328 -45.05 6.36 23.30
N ASN A 329 -46.24 6.97 23.42
CA ASN A 329 -47.32 6.54 24.32
C ASN A 329 -48.55 5.96 23.59
N ASN A 330 -48.46 5.68 22.27
CA ASN A 330 -49.60 5.24 21.46
C ASN A 330 -49.96 3.78 21.73
N ARG A 331 -50.99 3.54 22.55
CA ARG A 331 -51.34 2.20 23.03
C ARG A 331 -51.79 1.26 21.91
N SER A 332 -52.47 1.80 20.89
CA SER A 332 -52.93 1.01 19.75
C SER A 332 -51.76 0.45 18.92
N LEU A 333 -50.65 1.20 18.80
CA LEU A 333 -49.44 0.74 18.10
C LEU A 333 -48.76 -0.42 18.85
N TYR A 334 -48.42 -0.25 20.12
CA TYR A 334 -47.79 -1.30 20.93
C TYR A 334 -48.67 -2.57 20.98
N LYS A 335 -49.98 -2.40 21.20
CA LYS A 335 -50.93 -3.52 21.29
C LYS A 335 -51.01 -4.32 19.98
N ASP A 336 -51.00 -3.68 18.82
CA ASP A 336 -51.06 -4.40 17.53
C ASP A 336 -49.80 -5.26 17.32
N PHE A 337 -48.65 -4.85 17.87
CA PHE A 337 -47.38 -5.58 17.88
C PHE A 337 -47.16 -6.46 19.14
N GLY A 338 -48.23 -6.83 19.86
CA GLY A 338 -48.20 -7.79 20.96
C GLY A 338 -47.75 -7.24 22.31
N PHE A 339 -47.39 -5.96 22.41
CA PHE A 339 -47.04 -5.29 23.66
C PHE A 339 -48.32 -4.75 24.33
N ILE A 340 -48.98 -5.61 25.12
CA ILE A 340 -50.29 -5.31 25.73
C ILE A 340 -50.15 -4.66 27.11
N ASN A 341 -49.23 -5.15 27.94
CA ASN A 341 -49.12 -4.80 29.37
C ASN A 341 -47.99 -3.80 29.66
N GLU A 342 -47.07 -3.62 28.73
CA GLU A 342 -45.86 -2.82 28.86
C GLU A 342 -45.64 -2.00 27.59
N HIS A 343 -45.00 -0.83 27.72
CA HIS A 343 -44.73 0.08 26.60
C HIS A 343 -43.26 0.52 26.65
N PRO A 344 -42.29 -0.37 26.36
CA PRO A 344 -40.87 -0.05 26.51
C PRO A 344 -40.46 1.00 25.48
N ILE A 345 -39.78 2.06 25.91
CA ILE A 345 -39.52 3.24 25.07
C ILE A 345 -38.75 2.87 23.79
N ILE A 346 -37.81 1.90 23.88
CA ILE A 346 -37.04 1.43 22.72
C ILE A 346 -37.90 0.69 21.69
N ILE A 347 -38.90 -0.08 22.13
CA ILE A 347 -39.85 -0.76 21.25
C ILE A 347 -40.73 0.27 20.55
N GLY A 348 -41.20 1.28 21.28
CA GLY A 348 -41.92 2.41 20.68
C GLY A 348 -41.10 3.13 19.62
N PHE A 349 -39.80 3.32 19.85
CA PHE A 349 -38.89 3.94 18.88
C PHE A 349 -38.68 3.05 17.64
N ILE A 350 -38.62 1.73 17.81
CA ILE A 350 -38.57 0.76 16.71
C ILE A 350 -39.81 0.86 15.82
N LEU A 351 -40.99 0.66 16.42
CA LEU A 351 -42.25 0.70 15.69
C LEU A 351 -42.53 2.08 15.06
N PHE A 352 -42.10 3.16 15.72
CA PHE A 352 -42.20 4.51 15.19
C PHE A 352 -41.40 4.68 13.89
N SER A 353 -40.16 4.20 13.82
CA SER A 353 -39.34 4.33 12.62
C SER A 353 -39.93 3.52 11.44
N ASP A 354 -40.49 2.33 11.71
CA ASP A 354 -41.17 1.54 10.68
C ASP A 354 -42.41 2.26 10.10
N VAL A 355 -43.11 3.08 10.91
CA VAL A 355 -44.21 3.95 10.43
C VAL A 355 -43.70 5.06 9.49
N LEU A 356 -42.43 5.47 9.59
CA LEU A 356 -41.86 6.57 8.80
C LEU A 356 -41.37 6.18 7.40
N GLY A 357 -41.31 4.90 7.04
CA GLY A 357 -40.77 4.43 5.74
C GLY A 357 -41.21 5.23 4.49
N PRO A 358 -42.51 5.58 4.30
CA PRO A 358 -42.95 6.39 3.17
C PRO A 358 -42.41 7.84 3.19
N MET A 359 -42.20 8.41 4.38
CA MET A 359 -41.63 9.74 4.54
C MET A 359 -40.12 9.72 4.27
N ASP A 360 -39.41 8.70 4.76
CA ASP A 360 -37.99 8.50 4.50
C ASP A 360 -37.72 8.32 3.00
N THR A 361 -38.62 7.65 2.28
CA THR A 361 -38.62 7.54 0.81
C THR A 361 -38.66 8.91 0.12
N VAL A 362 -39.49 9.84 0.60
CA VAL A 362 -39.57 11.22 0.06
C VAL A 362 -38.33 12.03 0.43
N ILE A 363 -37.84 11.89 1.67
CA ILE A 363 -36.63 12.59 2.14
C ILE A 363 -35.40 12.13 1.35
N LYS A 364 -35.24 10.82 1.10
CA LYS A 364 -34.19 10.24 0.24
C LYS A 364 -34.17 10.89 -1.15
N LEU A 365 -35.33 11.01 -1.81
CA LEU A 365 -35.44 11.68 -3.11
C LEU A 365 -35.00 13.16 -3.04
N LEU A 366 -35.49 13.91 -2.06
CA LEU A 366 -35.15 15.33 -1.89
C LEU A 366 -33.65 15.54 -1.59
N MET A 367 -33.07 14.67 -0.76
CA MET A 367 -31.65 14.73 -0.43
C MET A 367 -30.76 14.34 -1.61
N ASN A 368 -31.13 13.35 -2.42
CA ASN A 368 -30.39 13.00 -3.64
C ASN A 368 -30.46 14.11 -4.71
N ILE A 369 -31.61 14.78 -4.86
CA ILE A 369 -31.73 15.98 -5.70
C ILE A 369 -30.80 17.11 -5.20
N LEU A 370 -30.71 17.32 -3.88
CA LEU A 370 -29.83 18.32 -3.30
C LEU A 370 -28.34 17.95 -3.45
N SER A 371 -27.98 16.70 -3.23
CA SER A 371 -26.63 16.16 -3.41
C SER A 371 -26.15 16.37 -4.85
N ARG A 372 -26.94 15.94 -5.84
CA ARG A 372 -26.64 16.15 -7.27
C ARG A 372 -26.43 17.61 -7.63
N ARG A 373 -27.17 18.54 -6.99
CA ARG A 373 -26.97 19.98 -7.16
C ARG A 373 -25.64 20.47 -6.59
N TYR A 374 -25.20 19.94 -5.45
CA TYR A 374 -23.91 20.25 -4.85
C TYR A 374 -22.74 19.71 -5.68
N GLU A 375 -22.86 18.52 -6.26
CA GLU A 375 -21.87 17.98 -7.22
C GLU A 375 -21.62 18.92 -8.40
N PHE A 376 -22.68 19.38 -9.08
CA PHE A 376 -22.52 20.35 -10.18
C PHE A 376 -21.93 21.69 -9.73
N GLN A 377 -22.13 22.07 -8.46
CA GLN A 377 -21.56 23.30 -7.91
C GLN A 377 -20.06 23.13 -7.59
N ALA A 378 -19.65 21.95 -7.13
CA ALA A 378 -18.25 21.57 -6.93
C ALA A 378 -17.49 21.39 -8.26
N ASP A 379 -18.08 20.72 -9.26
CA ASP A 379 -17.54 20.64 -10.63
C ASP A 379 -17.32 22.04 -11.24
N LYS A 380 -18.31 22.93 -11.08
CA LYS A 380 -18.20 24.33 -11.51
C LYS A 380 -17.15 25.12 -10.72
N PHE A 381 -16.86 24.73 -9.48
CA PHE A 381 -15.82 25.35 -8.66
C PHE A 381 -14.42 24.91 -9.13
N ALA A 382 -14.19 23.60 -9.31
CA ALA A 382 -12.94 23.07 -9.88
C ALA A 382 -12.66 23.66 -11.27
N LYS A 383 -13.68 23.75 -12.14
CA LYS A 383 -13.58 24.42 -13.45
C LYS A 383 -13.14 25.89 -13.35
N LYS A 384 -13.61 26.65 -12.35
CA LYS A 384 -13.17 28.05 -12.12
C LYS A 384 -11.71 28.14 -11.68
N LEU A 385 -11.14 27.08 -11.11
CA LEU A 385 -9.75 27.05 -10.65
C LEU A 385 -8.75 26.67 -11.76
N GLY A 386 -9.25 26.20 -12.92
CA GLY A 386 -8.46 25.78 -14.08
C GLY A 386 -8.56 24.28 -14.39
N TYR A 387 -8.97 23.46 -13.43
CA TYR A 387 -8.93 21.98 -13.50
C TYR A 387 -10.06 21.34 -14.33
N GLN A 388 -10.57 22.02 -15.37
CA GLN A 388 -11.68 21.48 -16.17
C GLN A 388 -11.31 20.19 -16.90
N ALA A 389 -10.12 20.14 -17.50
CA ALA A 389 -9.67 19.00 -18.30
C ALA A 389 -9.25 17.83 -17.40
N ASP A 390 -8.42 18.10 -16.39
CA ASP A 390 -7.97 17.10 -15.43
C ASP A 390 -9.14 16.45 -14.67
N LEU A 391 -10.17 17.23 -14.29
CA LEU A 391 -11.37 16.69 -13.64
C LEU A 391 -12.25 15.88 -14.61
N ALA A 392 -12.34 16.28 -15.89
CA ALA A 392 -13.06 15.47 -16.88
C ALA A 392 -12.36 14.12 -17.12
N SER A 393 -11.02 14.14 -17.26
CA SER A 393 -10.19 12.94 -17.38
C SER A 393 -10.30 12.04 -16.15
N SER A 394 -10.13 12.59 -14.94
CA SER A 394 -10.21 11.82 -13.70
C SER A 394 -11.59 11.20 -13.48
N LEU A 395 -12.69 11.89 -13.80
CA LEU A 395 -14.03 11.33 -13.73
C LEU A 395 -14.27 10.21 -14.76
N ILE A 396 -13.66 10.28 -15.95
CA ILE A 396 -13.70 9.21 -16.96
C ILE A 396 -12.88 8.00 -16.47
N LYS A 397 -11.62 8.21 -16.06
CA LYS A 397 -10.75 7.16 -15.50
C LYS A 397 -11.41 6.49 -14.30
N LEU A 398 -11.94 7.27 -13.35
CA LEU A 398 -12.68 6.75 -12.21
C LEU A 398 -13.91 5.95 -12.63
N GLN A 399 -14.71 6.39 -13.59
CA GLN A 399 -15.89 5.64 -14.05
C GLN A 399 -15.50 4.30 -14.69
N ILE A 400 -14.41 4.26 -15.46
CA ILE A 400 -13.83 3.05 -16.08
C ILE A 400 -13.29 2.10 -15.01
N GLN A 401 -12.41 2.60 -14.13
CA GLN A 401 -11.83 1.88 -12.97
C GLN A 401 -12.86 1.55 -11.89
N ASN A 402 -14.10 2.01 -12.05
CA ASN A 402 -15.22 1.69 -11.18
C ASN A 402 -16.40 0.99 -11.89
N LEU A 403 -16.23 0.49 -13.14
CA LEU A 403 -17.22 -0.21 -13.98
C LEU A 403 -18.61 0.43 -13.90
N SER A 404 -18.62 1.74 -13.68
CA SER A 404 -19.78 2.43 -13.12
C SER A 404 -20.83 2.60 -14.18
N THR A 405 -22.10 2.58 -13.77
CA THR A 405 -23.26 2.66 -14.67
C THR A 405 -23.10 3.82 -15.66
N MET A 406 -22.79 3.47 -16.92
CA MET A 406 -22.41 4.43 -17.98
C MET A 406 -23.62 5.23 -18.51
N ASP A 407 -24.83 4.70 -18.33
CA ASP A 407 -26.11 5.32 -18.71
C ASP A 407 -27.20 4.87 -17.73
N ALA A 408 -28.15 5.73 -17.40
CA ALA A 408 -29.18 5.42 -16.42
C ALA A 408 -30.57 5.93 -16.82
N ASP A 409 -31.61 5.20 -16.39
CA ASP A 409 -32.96 5.70 -16.44
C ASP A 409 -33.10 6.94 -15.54
N TRP A 410 -33.76 7.97 -16.05
CA TRP A 410 -33.88 9.26 -15.36
C TRP A 410 -34.58 9.14 -14.00
N MET A 411 -35.53 8.20 -13.85
CA MET A 411 -36.31 8.03 -12.62
C MET A 411 -35.50 7.24 -11.59
N PHE A 412 -34.83 6.16 -12.02
CA PHE A 412 -33.87 5.42 -11.21
C PHE A 412 -32.74 6.35 -10.72
N ALA A 413 -32.07 7.07 -11.63
CA ALA A 413 -30.98 7.99 -11.29
C ALA A 413 -31.42 9.12 -10.35
N SER A 414 -32.65 9.64 -10.49
CA SER A 414 -33.15 10.70 -9.61
C SER A 414 -33.43 10.22 -8.19
N TYR A 415 -33.81 8.95 -8.02
CA TYR A 415 -34.13 8.39 -6.70
C TYR A 415 -32.94 7.69 -6.02
N HIS A 416 -32.08 6.99 -6.77
CA HIS A 416 -30.95 6.23 -6.23
C HIS A 416 -29.62 7.00 -6.20
N PHE A 417 -29.33 7.86 -7.19
CA PHE A 417 -27.99 8.46 -7.30
C PHE A 417 -27.86 9.79 -6.53
N SER A 418 -26.93 9.81 -5.58
CA SER A 418 -26.42 11.02 -4.91
C SER A 418 -25.58 11.91 -5.84
N HIS A 419 -25.01 11.33 -6.90
CA HIS A 419 -24.17 12.00 -7.89
C HIS A 419 -24.86 12.05 -9.28
N PRO A 420 -24.67 13.11 -10.08
CA PRO A 420 -25.11 13.11 -11.47
C PRO A 420 -24.33 12.08 -12.28
N ILE A 421 -24.97 11.46 -13.28
CA ILE A 421 -24.28 10.50 -14.16
C ILE A 421 -23.13 11.19 -14.92
N LEU A 422 -22.08 10.44 -15.26
CA LEU A 422 -20.87 10.99 -15.89
C LEU A 422 -21.17 11.86 -17.12
N SER A 423 -22.11 11.44 -17.98
CA SER A 423 -22.51 12.21 -19.17
C SER A 423 -23.15 13.57 -18.84
N GLU A 424 -23.84 13.71 -17.69
CA GLU A 424 -24.34 14.99 -17.20
C GLU A 424 -23.18 15.87 -16.69
N ARG A 425 -22.23 15.29 -15.93
CA ARG A 425 -21.06 16.01 -15.39
C ARG A 425 -20.12 16.52 -16.50
N LEU A 426 -19.74 15.66 -17.44
CA LEU A 426 -18.90 16.04 -18.60
C LEU A 426 -19.55 17.14 -19.44
N LYS A 427 -20.88 17.08 -19.64
CA LYS A 427 -21.64 18.14 -20.32
C LYS A 427 -21.63 19.45 -19.53
N ALA A 428 -21.74 19.41 -18.21
CA ALA A 428 -21.65 20.60 -17.34
C ALA A 428 -20.23 21.20 -17.31
N LEU A 429 -19.19 20.35 -17.36
CA LEU A 429 -17.80 20.76 -17.52
C LEU A 429 -17.53 21.34 -18.92
N GLN A 430 -18.38 21.09 -19.91
CA GLN A 430 -18.17 21.41 -21.34
C GLN A 430 -16.97 20.66 -21.94
N TRP A 431 -16.81 19.39 -21.55
CA TRP A 431 -15.84 18.50 -22.18
C TRP A 431 -16.18 18.27 -23.66
N GLN A 432 -15.16 18.35 -24.51
CA GLN A 432 -15.20 17.92 -25.91
C GLN A 432 -14.06 16.92 -26.09
N ALA A 433 -14.32 15.78 -26.72
CA ALA A 433 -13.34 14.70 -26.85
C ALA A 433 -12.17 15.13 -27.76
N THR A 434 -11.08 15.61 -27.15
CA THR A 434 -9.85 16.01 -27.84
C THR A 434 -8.81 14.90 -27.73
N LYS A 435 -8.83 13.99 -28.72
CA LYS A 435 -8.12 12.69 -28.79
C LYS A 435 -8.60 11.65 -27.79
N LYS A 436 -8.40 10.37 -28.12
CA LYS A 436 -8.69 9.23 -27.24
C LYS A 436 -7.94 9.42 -25.91
N ILE A 437 -8.65 9.38 -24.78
CA ILE A 437 -8.03 8.99 -23.51
C ILE A 437 -7.83 7.47 -23.58
N GLN A 438 -6.67 7.01 -24.05
CA GLN A 438 -6.22 5.66 -23.77
C GLN A 438 -5.79 5.62 -22.30
N ALA A 439 -6.40 4.74 -21.51
CA ALA A 439 -5.66 4.13 -20.41
C ALA A 439 -4.50 3.33 -21.04
N ASP A 440 -3.31 3.36 -20.44
CA ASP A 440 -2.12 2.78 -21.04
C ASP A 440 -2.32 1.31 -21.44
N GLU A 441 -2.30 1.02 -22.75
CA GLU A 441 -2.50 -0.32 -23.33
C GLU A 441 -1.31 -1.27 -23.08
N LYS A 442 -0.37 -0.93 -22.18
CA LYS A 442 0.77 -1.79 -21.78
C LYS A 442 0.43 -2.72 -20.60
N ALA A 443 -0.80 -3.21 -20.54
CA ALA A 443 -1.29 -4.11 -19.51
C ALA A 443 -2.23 -5.20 -20.04
N ASP A 444 -1.95 -5.76 -21.24
CA ASP A 444 -2.69 -6.92 -21.76
C ASP A 444 -1.78 -7.97 -22.42
N GLU A 445 -1.31 -8.92 -21.60
CA GLU A 445 -1.28 -10.34 -22.00
C GLU A 445 -1.63 -11.31 -20.86
N LYS A 446 -1.94 -10.79 -19.66
CA LYS A 446 -2.68 -11.50 -18.60
C LYS A 446 -3.77 -10.57 -18.08
N ALA A 447 -5.00 -10.77 -18.55
CA ALA A 447 -6.12 -9.84 -18.39
C ALA A 447 -6.37 -9.41 -16.93
N ALA A 448 -5.87 -8.23 -16.56
CA ALA A 448 -6.12 -7.61 -15.27
C ALA A 448 -7.47 -6.87 -15.30
N VAL A 449 -8.53 -7.52 -14.80
CA VAL A 449 -9.89 -6.96 -14.78
C VAL A 449 -9.93 -5.76 -13.83
N THR A 450 -9.96 -4.55 -14.40
CA THR A 450 -10.02 -3.28 -13.66
C THR A 450 -11.46 -2.89 -13.30
N THR A 451 -11.60 -2.07 -12.24
CA THR A 451 -12.66 -2.29 -11.24
C THR A 451 -13.97 -1.51 -11.47
N GLY A 452 -15.03 -1.40 -10.64
CA GLY A 452 -15.14 -1.15 -9.19
C GLY A 452 -16.50 -0.50 -8.70
N ARG A 453 -16.43 0.71 -8.10
CA ARG A 453 -17.37 1.48 -7.22
C ARG A 453 -18.23 0.70 -6.22
N ASP A 454 -17.89 0.92 -4.95
CA ASP A 454 -18.66 1.76 -4.03
C ASP A 454 -17.90 3.10 -3.80
N GLU A 455 -18.62 4.19 -3.51
CA GLU A 455 -18.00 5.52 -3.31
C GLU A 455 -18.60 6.23 -2.09
N PHE A 456 -17.73 6.71 -1.20
CA PHE A 456 -18.12 7.41 0.04
C PHE A 456 -17.34 8.72 0.19
N PRO A 457 -17.65 9.77 -0.58
CA PRO A 457 -17.32 11.12 -0.16
C PRO A 457 -18.12 11.45 1.10
N LEU A 458 -17.62 12.40 1.92
CA LEU A 458 -18.25 12.75 3.20
C LEU A 458 -19.72 13.15 3.08
N VAL A 459 -20.13 13.69 1.94
CA VAL A 459 -21.54 14.03 1.67
C VAL A 459 -22.43 12.79 1.74
N VAL A 460 -22.00 11.66 1.16
CA VAL A 460 -22.72 10.38 1.20
C VAL A 460 -22.63 9.74 2.57
N ALA A 461 -21.45 9.68 3.19
CA ALA A 461 -21.31 9.16 4.55
C ALA A 461 -22.15 9.96 5.56
N TYR A 462 -22.29 11.28 5.37
CA TYR A 462 -23.13 12.15 6.19
C TYR A 462 -24.63 11.97 5.90
N LEU A 463 -25.01 11.69 4.65
CA LEU A 463 -26.38 11.36 4.23
C LEU A 463 -26.84 9.99 4.72
N GLU A 464 -25.97 8.99 4.67
CA GLU A 464 -26.26 7.66 5.22
C GLU A 464 -26.24 7.68 6.74
N LEU A 465 -25.31 8.37 7.39
CA LEU A 465 -25.36 8.63 8.83
C LEU A 465 -26.69 9.31 9.22
N LEU A 466 -27.19 10.23 8.39
CA LEU A 466 -28.50 10.87 8.55
C LEU A 466 -29.68 9.88 8.47
N MET A 467 -29.70 9.02 7.45
CA MET A 467 -30.75 8.00 7.22
C MET A 467 -30.61 6.75 8.09
N MET A 468 -29.43 6.52 8.66
CA MET A 468 -29.21 5.52 9.70
C MET A 468 -29.74 6.07 11.02
N LEU A 469 -29.39 7.29 11.42
CA LEU A 469 -29.84 7.87 12.70
C LEU A 469 -31.36 8.16 12.78
N SER A 470 -32.11 8.06 11.68
CA SER A 470 -33.60 8.00 11.71
C SER A 470 -34.15 6.58 11.96
N LYS A 471 -33.31 5.54 11.85
CA LYS A 471 -33.63 4.12 12.09
C LYS A 471 -33.32 3.70 13.52
N PRO A 472 -34.10 2.77 14.09
CA PRO A 472 -34.14 2.57 15.53
C PRO A 472 -32.98 1.70 16.04
N TRP A 473 -32.32 0.98 15.14
CA TRP A 473 -31.11 0.20 15.41
C TRP A 473 -29.83 1.06 15.38
N ALA A 474 -29.86 2.28 14.84
CA ALA A 474 -28.66 3.11 14.69
C ALA A 474 -28.19 3.82 15.97
N PHE A 475 -29.06 4.01 16.97
CA PHE A 475 -28.60 4.40 18.31
C PHE A 475 -27.78 3.29 19.00
N GLY A 476 -27.85 2.06 18.48
CA GLY A 476 -26.93 0.97 18.80
C GLY A 476 -25.80 0.77 17.78
N LEU A 477 -25.78 1.49 16.65
CA LEU A 477 -24.79 1.31 15.58
C LEU A 477 -24.06 2.62 15.25
N MET A 478 -23.52 3.25 16.30
CA MET A 478 -22.60 4.39 16.18
C MET A 478 -21.16 3.93 15.82
N ALA A 479 -21.08 2.94 14.92
CA ALA A 479 -19.90 2.20 14.51
C ALA A 479 -20.01 1.67 13.06
N ALA A 480 -20.96 2.20 12.27
CA ALA A 480 -21.20 1.77 10.89
C ALA A 480 -20.57 2.74 9.88
N ALA A 481 -19.24 2.75 9.82
CA ALA A 481 -18.47 3.12 8.64
C ALA A 481 -17.07 2.49 8.76
N THR A 482 -16.56 2.00 7.62
CA THR A 482 -15.28 1.29 7.43
C THR A 482 -15.06 -0.02 8.21
N VAL A 483 -14.36 -0.90 7.50
CA VAL A 483 -14.07 -2.33 7.69
C VAL A 483 -12.55 -2.41 7.49
N VAL A 484 -11.71 -3.14 8.28
CA VAL A 484 -10.30 -3.59 8.02
C VAL A 484 -9.71 -4.39 9.22
N SER A 485 -9.01 -5.50 8.96
CA SER A 485 -8.36 -6.36 9.97
C SER A 485 -6.93 -6.84 9.62
N ALA A 486 -6.39 -7.77 10.43
CA ALA A 486 -4.97 -7.94 10.77
C ALA A 486 -4.32 -9.25 10.24
N SER A 487 -3.09 -9.52 10.69
CA SER A 487 -2.02 -10.22 9.95
C SER A 487 -1.92 -11.75 10.14
N ASP A 488 -1.23 -12.43 9.21
CA ASP A 488 -0.94 -13.87 9.13
C ASP A 488 0.48 -14.27 9.55
N VAL A 489 1.44 -13.33 9.61
CA VAL A 489 2.76 -13.58 10.21
C VAL A 489 2.66 -13.59 11.73
N THR A 490 2.86 -14.76 12.34
CA THR A 490 2.74 -14.93 13.79
C THR A 490 3.94 -14.31 14.50
N GLN A 491 3.70 -13.42 15.46
CA GLN A 491 4.76 -12.88 16.31
C GLN A 491 5.03 -13.84 17.47
N LEU A 492 6.25 -14.35 17.53
CA LEU A 492 6.70 -15.29 18.57
C LEU A 492 7.60 -14.59 19.58
N LYS A 493 7.58 -15.12 20.80
CA LYS A 493 8.39 -14.69 21.94
C LYS A 493 9.29 -15.83 22.41
N LYS A 494 10.28 -15.55 23.27
CA LYS A 494 11.25 -16.56 23.75
C LYS A 494 10.59 -17.82 24.35
N ASP A 495 9.45 -17.66 25.00
CA ASP A 495 8.69 -18.75 25.64
C ASP A 495 7.94 -19.69 24.67
N SER A 496 7.72 -19.23 23.44
CA SER A 496 6.83 -19.85 22.44
C SER A 496 7.54 -20.21 21.14
N PHE A 497 8.71 -19.61 20.87
CA PHE A 497 9.53 -19.90 19.70
C PHE A 497 9.97 -21.37 19.64
N ASP A 498 10.42 -21.90 20.78
CA ASP A 498 11.12 -23.17 20.88
C ASP A 498 10.20 -24.41 20.80
N SER A 499 8.90 -24.23 21.10
CA SER A 499 7.85 -25.21 20.81
C SER A 499 7.36 -25.10 19.36
N PHE A 500 7.11 -23.88 18.88
CA PHE A 500 6.60 -23.65 17.52
C PHE A 500 7.52 -24.21 16.44
N VAL A 501 8.84 -24.04 16.57
CA VAL A 501 9.84 -24.59 15.62
C VAL A 501 9.97 -26.12 15.70
N LYS A 502 9.52 -26.76 16.80
CA LYS A 502 9.47 -28.24 16.90
C LYS A 502 8.18 -28.83 16.34
N GLU A 503 7.10 -28.07 16.34
CA GLU A 503 5.79 -28.49 15.84
C GLU A 503 5.63 -28.31 14.32
N ASN A 504 6.57 -27.61 13.65
CA ASN A 504 6.51 -27.29 12.23
C ASN A 504 7.81 -27.69 11.51
N ASP A 505 7.71 -28.53 10.49
CA ASP A 505 8.86 -29.12 9.78
C ASP A 505 9.75 -28.09 9.07
N LEU A 506 9.16 -26.98 8.63
CA LEU A 506 9.85 -25.89 7.93
C LEU A 506 9.27 -24.53 8.35
N VAL A 507 10.08 -23.71 9.02
CA VAL A 507 9.73 -22.36 9.48
C VAL A 507 10.72 -21.34 8.92
N LEU A 508 10.23 -20.19 8.45
CA LEU A 508 11.05 -19.00 8.20
C LEU A 508 10.74 -17.98 9.30
N ALA A 509 11.77 -17.44 9.96
CA ALA A 509 11.62 -16.43 11.00
C ALA A 509 12.28 -15.10 10.61
N GLU A 510 11.54 -14.00 10.78
CA GLU A 510 12.03 -12.63 10.68
C GLU A 510 12.41 -12.08 12.06
N PHE A 511 13.71 -11.91 12.28
CA PHE A 511 14.26 -11.18 13.41
C PHE A 511 14.34 -9.69 13.04
N PHE A 512 13.49 -8.87 13.66
CA PHE A 512 13.23 -7.49 13.23
C PHE A 512 13.30 -6.49 14.39
N ALA A 513 13.28 -5.19 14.05
CA ALA A 513 13.10 -4.10 15.02
C ALA A 513 12.02 -3.12 14.52
N PRO A 514 11.07 -2.64 15.36
CA PRO A 514 9.93 -1.81 14.92
C PRO A 514 10.28 -0.49 14.24
N TRP A 515 11.49 0.02 14.47
CA TRP A 515 11.99 1.26 13.88
C TRP A 515 12.77 1.06 12.58
N CYS A 516 13.20 -0.16 12.25
CA CYS A 516 14.02 -0.43 11.06
C CYS A 516 13.22 -0.30 9.76
N GLY A 517 13.67 0.57 8.86
CA GLY A 517 13.03 0.80 7.56
C GLY A 517 12.98 -0.45 6.67
N HIS A 518 14.05 -1.24 6.65
CA HIS A 518 14.11 -2.49 5.87
C HIS A 518 13.13 -3.55 6.39
N CYS A 519 12.86 -3.60 7.70
CA CYS A 519 11.82 -4.47 8.27
C CYS A 519 10.42 -4.01 7.84
N LYS A 520 10.15 -2.70 7.89
CA LYS A 520 8.86 -2.13 7.44
C LYS A 520 8.60 -2.37 5.96
N ALA A 521 9.64 -2.35 5.13
CA ALA A 521 9.56 -2.65 3.69
C ALA A 521 9.36 -4.15 3.41
N LEU A 522 9.99 -5.04 4.19
CA LEU A 522 9.81 -6.49 4.09
C LEU A 522 8.44 -6.94 4.61
N MET A 523 7.89 -6.30 5.64
CA MET A 523 6.65 -6.72 6.31
C MET A 523 5.47 -7.07 5.38
N PRO A 524 5.07 -6.27 4.36
CA PRO A 524 3.98 -6.66 3.45
C PRO A 524 4.34 -7.86 2.55
N GLU A 525 5.59 -7.94 2.08
CA GLU A 525 6.09 -9.03 1.23
C GLU A 525 6.17 -10.35 1.99
N TYR A 526 6.57 -10.27 3.26
CA TYR A 526 6.66 -11.39 4.19
C TYR A 526 5.27 -11.90 4.59
N GLU A 527 4.31 -10.99 4.73
CA GLU A 527 2.90 -11.27 5.00
C GLU A 527 2.20 -11.96 3.80
N GLU A 528 2.47 -11.52 2.58
CA GLU A 528 1.98 -12.14 1.35
C GLU A 528 2.61 -13.54 1.13
N ALA A 529 3.92 -13.68 1.39
CA ALA A 529 4.59 -14.97 1.38
C ALA A 529 4.02 -15.92 2.45
N ALA A 530 3.76 -15.43 3.67
CA ALA A 530 3.18 -16.22 4.76
C ALA A 530 1.80 -16.76 4.39
N THR A 531 1.00 -15.93 3.71
CA THR A 531 -0.32 -16.30 3.21
C THR A 531 -0.21 -17.39 2.13
N SER A 532 0.71 -17.23 1.18
CA SER A 532 0.93 -18.15 0.04
C SER A 532 1.51 -19.50 0.46
N LEU A 533 2.35 -19.52 1.49
CA LEU A 533 3.04 -20.73 1.99
C LEU A 533 2.21 -21.58 2.95
N LYS A 534 1.14 -21.00 3.52
CA LYS A 534 0.26 -21.61 4.52
C LYS A 534 -0.38 -22.93 4.06
N GLU A 535 -0.81 -23.00 2.80
CA GLU A 535 -1.42 -24.22 2.23
C GLU A 535 -0.43 -25.37 2.05
N LYS A 536 0.88 -25.08 2.08
CA LYS A 536 1.96 -26.06 1.96
C LYS A 536 2.55 -26.46 3.33
N ASN A 537 1.89 -26.07 4.42
CA ASN A 537 2.32 -26.28 5.81
C ASN A 537 3.69 -25.66 6.15
N ILE A 538 4.05 -24.55 5.49
CA ILE A 538 5.28 -23.81 5.74
C ILE A 538 4.94 -22.53 6.49
N GLN A 539 5.48 -22.35 7.69
CA GLN A 539 5.11 -21.23 8.56
C GLN A 539 6.10 -20.06 8.47
N LEU A 540 5.57 -18.84 8.44
CA LEU A 540 6.35 -17.61 8.54
C LEU A 540 6.02 -16.89 9.86
N VAL A 541 7.08 -16.54 10.60
CA VAL A 541 6.98 -15.98 11.94
C VAL A 541 7.89 -14.76 12.08
N LYS A 542 7.63 -13.90 13.05
CA LYS A 542 8.49 -12.75 13.36
C LYS A 542 8.82 -12.66 14.84
N VAL A 543 10.00 -12.17 15.15
CA VAL A 543 10.54 -11.98 16.50
C VAL A 543 11.02 -10.54 16.61
N ASP A 544 10.44 -9.79 17.54
CA ASP A 544 10.86 -8.42 17.81
C ASP A 544 12.10 -8.43 18.71
N CYS A 545 13.26 -8.17 18.12
CA CYS A 545 14.53 -8.18 18.84
C CYS A 545 14.75 -6.96 19.74
N THR A 546 13.81 -6.01 19.78
CA THR A 546 13.79 -4.94 20.78
C THR A 546 13.07 -5.35 22.07
N GLU A 547 12.18 -6.35 21.99
CA GLU A 547 11.55 -6.99 23.16
C GLU A 547 12.28 -8.29 23.57
N GLU A 548 12.64 -9.14 22.60
CA GLU A 548 13.13 -10.51 22.80
C GLU A 548 14.66 -10.62 22.57
N THR A 549 15.42 -9.69 23.16
CA THR A 549 16.87 -9.51 22.92
C THR A 549 17.70 -10.78 23.10
N GLU A 550 17.45 -11.56 24.15
CA GLU A 550 18.18 -12.80 24.44
C GLU A 550 17.98 -13.87 23.36
N LEU A 551 16.78 -14.01 22.81
CA LEU A 551 16.47 -14.97 21.73
C LEU A 551 17.21 -14.60 20.45
N CYS A 552 17.29 -13.30 20.15
CA CYS A 552 18.02 -12.80 18.98
C CYS A 552 19.55 -12.93 19.13
N GLN A 553 20.08 -12.81 20.36
CA GLN A 553 21.49 -13.09 20.65
C GLN A 553 21.81 -14.59 20.56
N GLU A 554 20.96 -15.46 21.12
CA GLU A 554 21.10 -16.93 21.01
C GLU A 554 21.14 -17.40 19.55
N HIS A 555 20.32 -16.78 18.69
CA HIS A 555 20.33 -17.03 17.26
C HIS A 555 21.33 -16.17 16.47
N GLY A 556 22.23 -15.42 17.08
CA GLY A 556 23.29 -14.67 16.38
C GLY A 556 22.74 -13.69 15.33
N VAL A 557 21.89 -12.76 15.77
CA VAL A 557 21.34 -11.67 14.96
C VAL A 557 22.16 -10.40 15.16
N GLU A 558 22.88 -9.98 14.13
CA GLU A 558 23.77 -8.80 14.16
C GLU A 558 23.14 -7.54 13.53
N GLY A 559 22.01 -7.69 12.83
CA GLY A 559 21.31 -6.58 12.16
C GLY A 559 19.89 -6.95 11.70
N TYR A 560 19.14 -5.95 11.22
CA TYR A 560 17.69 -6.10 10.96
C TYR A 560 17.25 -5.66 9.54
N PRO A 561 16.32 -6.38 8.90
CA PRO A 561 15.81 -7.69 9.28
C PRO A 561 16.85 -8.78 9.01
N THR A 562 16.89 -9.79 9.87
CA THR A 562 17.60 -11.05 9.62
C THR A 562 16.57 -12.16 9.43
N LEU A 563 16.63 -12.85 8.28
CA LEU A 563 15.74 -13.96 7.95
C LEU A 563 16.46 -15.29 8.13
N LYS A 564 15.89 -16.24 8.89
CA LYS A 564 16.46 -17.58 9.09
C LYS A 564 15.43 -18.68 8.87
N VAL A 565 15.83 -19.71 8.15
CA VAL A 565 15.08 -20.93 7.87
C VAL A 565 15.45 -21.97 8.91
N PHE A 566 14.45 -22.61 9.50
CA PHE A 566 14.57 -23.66 10.50
C PHE A 566 13.96 -24.95 9.94
N ARG A 567 14.72 -26.04 9.98
CA ARG A 567 14.27 -27.42 9.72
C ARG A 567 14.39 -28.21 11.02
N GLY A 568 13.42 -28.04 11.90
CA GLY A 568 13.58 -28.39 13.32
C GLY A 568 14.61 -27.52 14.03
N ARG A 569 14.97 -27.88 15.27
CA ARG A 569 15.77 -27.05 16.18
C ARG A 569 17.22 -26.81 15.71
N ASP A 570 17.87 -27.86 15.20
CA ASP A 570 19.34 -27.89 15.07
C ASP A 570 19.84 -27.56 13.65
N ASN A 571 18.94 -27.47 12.66
CA ASN A 571 19.27 -27.15 11.27
C ASN A 571 18.74 -25.76 10.91
N ILE A 572 19.60 -24.76 11.06
CA ILE A 572 19.29 -23.34 10.87
C ILE A 572 20.15 -22.79 9.74
N THR A 573 19.53 -22.18 8.72
CA THR A 573 20.23 -21.54 7.60
C THR A 573 19.75 -20.10 7.38
N PRO A 574 20.63 -19.15 7.00
CA PRO A 574 20.22 -17.79 6.70
C PRO A 574 19.54 -17.71 5.33
N TYR A 575 18.37 -17.07 5.26
CA TYR A 575 17.75 -16.74 3.97
C TYR A 575 18.47 -15.53 3.35
N LYS A 576 19.12 -15.76 2.20
CA LYS A 576 19.85 -14.73 1.44
C LYS A 576 19.12 -14.24 0.18
N GLY A 577 17.97 -14.83 -0.15
CA GLY A 577 17.19 -14.46 -1.32
C GLY A 577 16.54 -13.08 -1.22
N GLN A 578 15.81 -12.70 -2.27
CA GLN A 578 15.17 -11.38 -2.33
C GLN A 578 14.05 -11.23 -1.30
N ARG A 579 13.91 -10.02 -0.74
CA ARG A 579 12.89 -9.67 0.25
C ARG A 579 11.53 -9.36 -0.41
N LYS A 580 11.09 -10.24 -1.30
CA LYS A 580 9.87 -10.13 -2.11
C LYS A 580 9.01 -11.39 -1.99
N ALA A 581 7.68 -11.23 -2.00
CA ALA A 581 6.74 -12.30 -1.68
C ALA A 581 6.92 -13.55 -2.55
N ALA A 582 7.02 -13.36 -3.88
CA ALA A 582 7.23 -14.44 -4.84
C ALA A 582 8.58 -15.16 -4.66
N ALA A 583 9.66 -14.42 -4.38
CA ALA A 583 10.99 -14.98 -4.17
C ALA A 583 11.08 -15.79 -2.86
N ILE A 584 10.48 -15.27 -1.77
CA ILE A 584 10.38 -15.99 -0.50
C ILE A 584 9.53 -17.25 -0.69
N THR A 585 8.39 -17.15 -1.38
CA THR A 585 7.50 -18.28 -1.64
C THR A 585 8.18 -19.36 -2.47
N SER A 586 8.79 -19.00 -3.61
CA SER A 586 9.52 -19.94 -4.48
C SER A 586 10.65 -20.64 -3.73
N TYR A 587 11.50 -19.89 -3.03
CA TYR A 587 12.60 -20.46 -2.24
C TYR A 587 12.08 -21.42 -1.16
N MET A 588 11.09 -21.03 -0.38
CA MET A 588 10.56 -21.88 0.70
C MET A 588 9.89 -23.15 0.16
N ILE A 589 9.30 -23.12 -1.03
CA ILE A 589 8.82 -24.32 -1.74
C ILE A 589 10.00 -25.22 -2.17
N LYS A 590 11.06 -24.66 -2.76
CA LYS A 590 12.30 -25.42 -3.07
C LYS A 590 12.91 -26.05 -1.81
N GLN A 591 12.78 -25.38 -0.65
CA GLN A 591 13.21 -25.93 0.63
C GLN A 591 12.27 -26.98 1.23
N SER A 592 11.01 -27.11 0.80
CA SER A 592 10.11 -28.19 1.25
C SER A 592 10.17 -29.45 0.38
N LEU A 593 10.69 -29.35 -0.84
CA LEU A 593 10.91 -30.51 -1.72
C LEU A 593 12.08 -31.40 -1.23
N PRO A 594 12.05 -32.72 -1.51
CA PRO A 594 13.26 -33.54 -1.41
C PRO A 594 14.32 -33.03 -2.39
N ALA A 595 15.60 -33.20 -2.05
CA ALA A 595 16.69 -32.68 -2.87
C ALA A 595 16.69 -33.23 -4.31
N VAL A 596 16.24 -34.47 -4.51
CA VAL A 596 15.93 -35.03 -5.83
C VAL A 596 14.52 -35.63 -5.80
N SER A 597 13.65 -35.19 -6.71
CA SER A 597 12.31 -35.76 -6.89
C SER A 597 12.35 -36.94 -7.86
N VAL A 598 11.75 -38.08 -7.51
CA VAL A 598 11.67 -39.24 -8.42
C VAL A 598 10.57 -38.99 -9.45
N LEU A 599 10.93 -39.00 -10.74
CA LEU A 599 10.03 -38.67 -11.84
C LEU A 599 9.59 -39.91 -12.64
N ALA A 600 8.30 -39.93 -12.95
CA ALA A 600 7.64 -40.90 -13.80
C ALA A 600 6.99 -40.19 -15.00
N LYS A 601 6.45 -40.97 -15.95
CA LYS A 601 5.95 -40.44 -17.24
C LYS A 601 4.81 -39.42 -17.08
N ASP A 602 4.00 -39.57 -16.03
CA ASP A 602 2.90 -38.69 -15.68
C ASP A 602 3.33 -37.44 -14.88
N THR A 603 4.47 -37.48 -14.17
CA THR A 603 4.96 -36.35 -13.35
C THR A 603 6.03 -35.50 -14.02
N LEU A 604 6.71 -36.00 -15.07
CA LEU A 604 7.74 -35.26 -15.80
C LEU A 604 7.24 -33.92 -16.36
N GLU A 605 6.08 -33.91 -17.01
CA GLU A 605 5.54 -32.73 -17.70
C GLU A 605 5.08 -31.61 -16.76
N ASP A 606 4.71 -31.96 -15.53
CA ASP A 606 4.41 -30.98 -14.48
C ASP A 606 5.70 -30.52 -13.80
N PHE A 607 6.68 -31.41 -13.62
CA PHE A 607 8.00 -31.05 -13.09
C PHE A 607 8.77 -30.09 -14.00
N LYS A 608 8.71 -30.28 -15.33
CA LYS A 608 9.27 -29.35 -16.34
C LYS A 608 8.72 -27.91 -16.22
N LYS A 609 7.54 -27.74 -15.60
CA LYS A 609 6.85 -26.45 -15.42
C LYS A 609 6.88 -25.96 -13.96
N ALA A 610 7.63 -26.65 -13.08
CA ALA A 610 7.71 -26.29 -11.67
C ALA A 610 8.55 -25.02 -11.42
N ASP A 611 9.45 -24.67 -12.35
CA ASP A 611 10.26 -23.45 -12.34
C ASP A 611 10.77 -23.13 -13.76
N LYS A 612 11.28 -21.92 -13.99
CA LYS A 612 11.83 -21.45 -15.29
C LYS A 612 12.98 -22.32 -15.81
N VAL A 613 13.71 -22.96 -14.88
CA VAL A 613 14.83 -23.88 -15.13
C VAL A 613 14.75 -25.05 -14.16
N VAL A 614 14.72 -26.28 -14.69
CA VAL A 614 14.77 -27.51 -13.86
C VAL A 614 15.77 -28.52 -14.43
N LEU A 615 16.40 -29.30 -13.55
CA LEU A 615 17.38 -30.32 -13.93
C LEU A 615 16.82 -31.72 -13.69
N VAL A 616 16.87 -32.58 -14.71
CA VAL A 616 16.45 -33.99 -14.63
C VAL A 616 17.61 -34.91 -15.01
N ALA A 617 18.02 -35.78 -14.10
CA ALA A 617 18.98 -36.83 -14.39
C ALA A 617 18.29 -38.09 -14.92
N TYR A 618 18.92 -38.71 -15.93
CA TYR A 618 18.51 -39.96 -16.54
C TYR A 618 19.67 -40.96 -16.41
N PHE A 619 19.44 -42.06 -15.69
CA PHE A 619 20.45 -43.09 -15.44
C PHE A 619 19.81 -44.47 -15.28
N GLU A 620 20.55 -45.55 -15.51
CA GLU A 620 20.04 -46.90 -15.27
C GLU A 620 19.80 -47.14 -13.77
N ALA A 621 18.78 -47.91 -13.39
CA ALA A 621 18.47 -48.20 -11.99
C ALA A 621 19.61 -48.90 -11.20
N ALA A 622 20.62 -49.45 -11.90
CA ALA A 622 21.82 -50.03 -11.31
C ALA A 622 22.95 -48.99 -11.06
N ASP A 623 22.91 -47.83 -11.72
CA ASP A 623 23.95 -46.79 -11.63
C ASP A 623 23.77 -45.92 -10.38
N LYS A 624 24.25 -46.46 -9.26
CA LYS A 624 24.25 -45.77 -7.96
C LYS A 624 25.28 -44.63 -7.89
N GLU A 625 26.39 -44.72 -8.63
CA GLU A 625 27.47 -43.72 -8.58
C GLU A 625 26.99 -42.38 -9.19
N SER A 626 26.34 -42.43 -10.35
CA SER A 626 25.74 -41.25 -10.97
C SER A 626 24.60 -40.67 -10.13
N ASN A 627 23.75 -41.53 -9.54
CA ASN A 627 22.64 -41.09 -8.69
C ASN A 627 23.13 -40.40 -7.40
N GLU A 628 24.11 -40.97 -6.69
CA GLU A 628 24.71 -40.33 -5.51
C GLU A 628 25.41 -39.01 -5.85
N THR A 629 26.10 -38.95 -7.00
CA THR A 629 26.80 -37.74 -7.45
C THR A 629 25.82 -36.63 -7.82
N PHE A 630 24.76 -36.96 -8.56
CA PHE A 630 23.69 -36.01 -8.88
C PHE A 630 22.95 -35.55 -7.62
N SER A 631 22.67 -36.45 -6.66
CA SER A 631 22.03 -36.09 -5.39
C SER A 631 22.87 -35.11 -4.55
N LYS A 632 24.22 -35.26 -4.55
CA LYS A 632 25.13 -34.31 -3.91
C LYS A 632 25.14 -32.95 -4.60
N ALA A 633 25.10 -32.92 -5.93
CA ALA A 633 24.97 -31.68 -6.69
C ALA A 633 23.62 -30.98 -6.42
N ALA A 634 22.54 -31.75 -6.34
CA ALA A 634 21.21 -31.27 -6.04
C ALA A 634 21.10 -30.65 -4.63
N GLU A 635 21.62 -31.30 -3.58
CA GLU A 635 21.67 -30.69 -2.24
C GLU A 635 22.47 -29.38 -2.19
N LYS A 636 23.53 -29.25 -3.01
CA LYS A 636 24.33 -28.03 -3.11
C LYS A 636 23.60 -26.88 -3.83
N LEU A 637 22.69 -27.21 -4.77
CA LEU A 637 22.09 -26.27 -5.71
C LEU A 637 20.57 -26.09 -5.56
N ARG A 638 19.93 -26.79 -4.62
CA ARG A 638 18.49 -26.75 -4.33
C ARG A 638 17.92 -25.36 -4.07
N ASP A 639 18.75 -24.43 -3.61
CA ASP A 639 18.37 -23.02 -3.40
C ASP A 639 18.07 -22.30 -4.73
N HIS A 640 18.68 -22.78 -5.83
CA HIS A 640 18.62 -22.18 -7.16
C HIS A 640 17.65 -22.96 -8.07
N TYR A 641 17.76 -24.29 -8.13
CA TYR A 641 17.02 -25.12 -9.10
C TYR A 641 16.28 -26.29 -8.44
N PRO A 642 15.09 -26.68 -8.94
CA PRO A 642 14.51 -28.00 -8.68
C PRO A 642 15.28 -29.10 -9.41
N PHE A 643 15.52 -30.22 -8.71
CA PHE A 643 16.18 -31.41 -9.27
C PHE A 643 15.25 -32.63 -9.25
N GLY A 644 15.20 -33.34 -10.38
CA GLY A 644 14.47 -34.57 -10.55
C GLY A 644 15.37 -35.68 -11.09
N ALA A 645 14.97 -36.94 -10.92
CA ALA A 645 15.67 -38.07 -11.51
C ALA A 645 14.69 -39.14 -11.98
N SER A 646 14.99 -39.77 -13.11
CA SER A 646 14.25 -40.94 -13.59
C SER A 646 15.20 -42.06 -13.99
N SER A 647 14.78 -43.29 -13.72
CA SER A 647 15.47 -44.52 -14.14
C SER A 647 14.64 -45.39 -15.09
N ASP A 648 13.57 -44.80 -15.65
CA ASP A 648 12.76 -45.43 -16.70
C ASP A 648 13.43 -45.24 -18.07
N ALA A 649 13.89 -46.35 -18.66
CA ALA A 649 14.52 -46.36 -19.98
C ALA A 649 13.59 -45.85 -21.10
N ALA A 650 12.27 -46.08 -21.00
CA ALA A 650 11.31 -45.59 -21.99
C ALA A 650 11.11 -44.07 -21.91
N LEU A 651 11.37 -43.48 -20.74
CA LEU A 651 11.29 -42.04 -20.49
C LEU A 651 12.56 -41.33 -20.99
N ALA A 652 13.74 -41.96 -20.84
CA ALA A 652 14.98 -41.50 -21.47
C ALA A 652 14.95 -41.57 -23.01
N GLU A 653 14.40 -42.66 -23.58
CA GLU A 653 14.23 -42.83 -25.03
C GLU A 653 13.26 -41.80 -25.61
N ALA A 654 12.14 -41.52 -24.91
CA ALA A 654 11.15 -40.52 -25.34
C ALA A 654 11.68 -39.08 -25.36
N GLU A 655 12.69 -38.76 -24.55
CA GLU A 655 13.34 -37.44 -24.52
C GLU A 655 14.55 -37.33 -25.48
N GLU A 656 14.86 -38.41 -26.20
CA GLU A 656 16.00 -38.58 -27.11
C GLU A 656 17.37 -38.52 -26.40
N VAL A 657 17.43 -39.01 -25.16
CA VAL A 657 18.60 -38.88 -24.28
C VAL A 657 19.33 -40.21 -24.09
N LYS A 658 20.64 -40.22 -24.34
CA LYS A 658 21.50 -41.38 -24.07
C LYS A 658 22.00 -41.33 -22.62
N VAL A 659 21.60 -42.30 -21.81
CA VAL A 659 22.02 -42.42 -20.40
C VAL A 659 23.49 -42.86 -20.23
N PRO A 660 24.16 -42.48 -19.12
CA PRO A 660 23.73 -41.50 -18.11
C PRO A 660 23.87 -40.06 -18.63
N ALA A 661 22.88 -39.21 -18.33
CA ALA A 661 22.88 -37.80 -18.74
C ALA A 661 22.07 -36.92 -17.77
N VAL A 662 22.40 -35.63 -17.71
CA VAL A 662 21.58 -34.61 -17.04
C VAL A 662 20.99 -33.69 -18.10
N VAL A 663 19.67 -33.55 -18.13
CA VAL A 663 18.97 -32.59 -18.99
C VAL A 663 18.56 -31.38 -18.15
N LEU A 664 18.90 -30.20 -18.63
CA LEU A 664 18.36 -28.94 -18.13
C LEU A 664 17.25 -28.50 -19.08
N TYR A 665 16.03 -28.41 -18.57
CA TYR A 665 14.89 -27.84 -19.27
C TYR A 665 14.78 -26.36 -18.90
N LYS A 666 14.48 -25.52 -19.89
CA LYS A 666 14.42 -24.06 -19.76
C LYS A 666 13.31 -23.49 -20.64
N GLU A 667 12.73 -22.36 -20.26
CA GLU A 667 11.71 -21.67 -21.07
C GLU A 667 12.29 -20.79 -22.20
N PHE A 668 13.62 -20.75 -22.34
CA PHE A 668 14.36 -19.85 -23.23
C PHE A 668 15.45 -20.56 -24.06
N ASP A 669 16.03 -19.83 -25.01
CA ASP A 669 16.94 -20.33 -26.05
C ASP A 669 16.36 -21.59 -26.76
N GLU A 670 17.07 -22.73 -26.76
CA GLU A 670 16.70 -24.00 -27.40
C GLU A 670 15.71 -24.86 -26.58
N GLY A 671 15.28 -24.40 -25.40
CA GLY A 671 14.36 -25.12 -24.50
C GLY A 671 14.94 -26.33 -23.76
N LYS A 672 15.97 -27.01 -24.31
CA LYS A 672 16.70 -28.11 -23.64
C LYS A 672 18.22 -27.98 -23.82
N ALA A 673 18.97 -28.32 -22.78
CA ALA A 673 20.42 -28.53 -22.82
C ALA A 673 20.74 -29.89 -22.20
N VAL A 674 21.69 -30.64 -22.77
CA VAL A 674 22.03 -32.01 -22.33
C VAL A 674 23.51 -32.10 -21.96
N PHE A 675 23.78 -32.61 -20.76
CA PHE A 675 25.11 -32.92 -20.24
C PHE A 675 25.34 -34.42 -20.28
N THR A 676 26.32 -34.85 -21.07
CA THR A 676 26.70 -36.26 -21.28
C THR A 676 28.14 -36.57 -20.84
N ASP A 677 28.82 -35.60 -20.22
CA ASP A 677 30.16 -35.81 -19.66
C ASP A 677 30.10 -36.64 -18.38
N LYS A 678 31.26 -37.03 -17.84
CA LYS A 678 31.33 -37.77 -16.58
C LYS A 678 30.62 -36.98 -15.47
N PHE A 679 29.71 -37.65 -14.76
CA PHE A 679 29.03 -37.08 -13.60
C PHE A 679 30.06 -36.74 -12.52
N ASP A 680 30.15 -35.47 -12.21
CA ASP A 680 30.97 -34.86 -11.17
C ASP A 680 30.20 -33.64 -10.64
N VAL A 681 30.33 -33.36 -9.33
CA VAL A 681 29.53 -32.30 -8.68
C VAL A 681 29.88 -30.91 -9.23
N GLU A 682 31.16 -30.64 -9.49
CA GLU A 682 31.64 -29.36 -10.00
C GLU A 682 31.30 -29.22 -11.50
N ALA A 683 31.38 -30.32 -12.25
CA ALA A 683 30.98 -30.34 -13.66
C ALA A 683 29.47 -30.09 -13.84
N ILE A 684 28.62 -30.74 -13.03
CA ILE A 684 27.16 -30.54 -13.04
C ILE A 684 26.81 -29.13 -12.58
N GLU A 685 27.48 -28.59 -11.55
CA GLU A 685 27.29 -27.20 -11.11
C GLU A 685 27.65 -26.19 -12.21
N LYS A 686 28.80 -26.38 -12.86
CA LYS A 686 29.24 -25.51 -13.97
C LYS A 686 28.28 -25.59 -15.14
N PHE A 687 27.79 -26.78 -15.49
CA PHE A 687 26.77 -26.97 -16.51
C PHE A 687 25.47 -26.23 -16.15
N ALA A 688 24.94 -26.44 -14.94
CA ALA A 688 23.72 -25.78 -14.46
C ALA A 688 23.83 -24.25 -14.52
N LYS A 689 24.92 -23.68 -13.97
CA LYS A 689 25.19 -22.23 -14.00
C LYS A 689 25.40 -21.66 -15.40
N THR A 690 25.91 -22.45 -16.34
CA THR A 690 26.16 -21.98 -17.73
C THR A 690 24.92 -22.12 -18.62
N ALA A 691 24.14 -23.19 -18.46
CA ALA A 691 22.98 -23.49 -19.31
C ALA A 691 21.64 -22.95 -18.75
N GLY A 692 21.56 -22.71 -17.44
CA GLY A 692 20.40 -22.13 -16.75
C GLY A 692 20.29 -20.60 -16.80
N ILE A 693 21.22 -19.91 -17.48
CA ILE A 693 21.14 -18.47 -17.78
C ILE A 693 20.81 -18.32 -19.28
N PRO A 694 19.96 -17.37 -19.72
CA PRO A 694 19.70 -17.15 -21.15
C PRO A 694 20.96 -16.70 -21.92
N LEU A 695 21.00 -16.91 -23.24
CA LEU A 695 22.13 -16.49 -24.07
C LEU A 695 22.30 -14.96 -24.10
N ILE A 696 21.20 -14.25 -24.33
CA ILE A 696 21.06 -12.81 -24.07
C ILE A 696 19.69 -12.64 -23.41
N GLY A 697 19.69 -12.55 -22.08
CA GLY A 697 18.46 -12.33 -21.32
C GLY A 697 18.16 -10.85 -21.09
N GLN A 698 17.24 -10.58 -20.17
CA GLN A 698 17.04 -9.25 -19.61
C GLN A 698 17.55 -9.23 -18.15
N VAL A 699 18.23 -8.15 -17.77
CA VAL A 699 18.51 -7.77 -16.39
C VAL A 699 17.41 -6.85 -15.89
N ASP A 700 16.77 -7.28 -14.81
CA ASP A 700 15.80 -6.50 -14.03
C ASP A 700 15.94 -6.85 -12.54
N ALA A 701 14.97 -6.42 -11.72
CA ALA A 701 14.98 -6.65 -10.29
C ALA A 701 14.93 -8.14 -9.91
N GLU A 702 14.39 -9.03 -10.74
CA GLU A 702 14.30 -10.47 -10.47
C GLU A 702 15.59 -11.19 -10.90
N THR A 703 16.04 -10.95 -12.13
CA THR A 703 17.12 -11.72 -12.76
C THR A 703 18.53 -11.29 -12.36
N TYR A 704 18.73 -10.08 -11.84
CA TYR A 704 20.06 -9.53 -11.53
C TYR A 704 20.92 -10.45 -10.62
N SER A 705 20.32 -11.08 -9.61
CA SER A 705 21.07 -11.97 -8.69
C SER A 705 21.67 -13.15 -9.44
N GLU A 706 20.91 -13.79 -10.33
CA GLU A 706 21.34 -14.98 -11.08
C GLU A 706 22.60 -14.70 -11.91
N TYR A 707 22.70 -13.51 -12.52
CA TYR A 707 23.91 -13.08 -13.23
C TYR A 707 25.09 -12.81 -12.30
N MET A 708 24.87 -12.26 -11.10
CA MET A 708 25.94 -12.04 -10.11
C MET A 708 26.44 -13.37 -9.51
N ASP A 709 25.53 -14.25 -9.13
CA ASP A 709 25.79 -15.57 -8.53
C ASP A 709 26.46 -16.56 -9.51
N SER A 710 26.42 -16.25 -10.82
CA SER A 710 27.16 -16.98 -11.85
C SER A 710 28.69 -16.91 -11.69
N GLY A 711 29.21 -15.84 -11.08
CA GLY A 711 30.65 -15.58 -10.97
C GLY A 711 31.35 -15.21 -12.29
N LEU A 712 30.60 -15.01 -13.38
CA LEU A 712 31.12 -14.53 -14.67
C LEU A 712 30.94 -13.01 -14.80
N PRO A 713 31.81 -12.32 -15.56
CA PRO A 713 31.57 -10.94 -15.96
C PRO A 713 30.23 -10.77 -16.70
N LEU A 714 29.56 -9.65 -16.47
CA LEU A 714 28.28 -9.32 -17.08
C LEU A 714 28.43 -8.16 -18.08
N ALA A 715 28.06 -8.39 -19.32
CA ALA A 715 27.95 -7.42 -20.40
C ALA A 715 26.51 -6.88 -20.46
N TYR A 716 26.34 -5.59 -20.15
CA TYR A 716 25.07 -4.88 -20.16
C TYR A 716 24.85 -4.19 -21.50
N ILE A 717 23.67 -4.40 -22.09
CA ILE A 717 23.20 -3.75 -23.32
C ILE A 717 22.02 -2.84 -22.93
N PHE A 718 22.29 -1.55 -22.70
CA PHE A 718 21.27 -0.56 -22.36
C PHE A 718 20.55 -0.08 -23.63
N ALA A 719 19.22 -0.14 -23.61
CA ALA A 719 18.37 0.42 -24.65
C ALA A 719 17.03 0.91 -24.08
N GLU A 720 16.46 1.94 -24.71
CA GLU A 720 15.32 2.71 -24.21
C GLU A 720 13.95 2.13 -24.59
N THR A 721 13.92 1.22 -25.57
CA THR A 721 12.70 0.62 -26.09
C THR A 721 12.80 -0.91 -26.08
N PRO A 722 11.67 -1.64 -25.95
CA PRO A 722 11.66 -3.09 -26.14
C PRO A 722 12.17 -3.50 -27.54
N GLU A 723 11.85 -2.70 -28.55
CA GLU A 723 12.21 -2.95 -29.94
C GLU A 723 13.73 -2.85 -30.15
N GLU A 724 14.36 -1.76 -29.68
CA GLU A 724 15.82 -1.56 -29.73
C GLU A 724 16.59 -2.59 -28.90
N ARG A 725 16.07 -2.99 -27.73
CA ARG A 725 16.65 -4.10 -26.94
C ARG A 725 16.64 -5.41 -27.73
N LYS A 726 15.54 -5.70 -28.43
CA LYS A 726 15.42 -6.91 -29.23
C LYS A 726 16.37 -6.89 -30.43
N GLU A 727 16.43 -5.77 -31.15
CA GLU A 727 17.32 -5.57 -32.30
C GLU A 727 18.80 -5.76 -31.89
N LEU A 728 19.25 -5.06 -30.84
CA LEU A 728 20.62 -5.21 -30.32
C LEU A 728 20.91 -6.61 -29.77
N ALA A 729 19.93 -7.31 -29.19
CA ALA A 729 20.10 -8.69 -28.76
C ALA A 729 20.22 -9.65 -29.96
N GLU A 730 19.45 -9.45 -31.02
CA GLU A 730 19.56 -10.26 -32.25
C GLU A 730 20.89 -10.01 -32.98
N GLU A 731 21.35 -8.75 -33.06
CA GLU A 731 22.64 -8.40 -33.66
C GLU A 731 23.86 -8.93 -32.87
N LEU A 732 23.86 -8.82 -31.54
CA LEU A 732 24.99 -9.23 -30.70
C LEU A 732 24.99 -10.74 -30.37
N LYS A 733 23.96 -11.49 -30.79
CA LYS A 733 23.84 -12.94 -30.54
C LYS A 733 25.09 -13.75 -30.95
N PRO A 734 25.71 -13.56 -32.13
CA PRO A 734 26.91 -14.32 -32.53
C PRO A 734 28.12 -14.08 -31.62
N VAL A 735 28.22 -12.86 -31.06
CA VAL A 735 29.26 -12.50 -30.08
C VAL A 735 28.97 -13.21 -28.76
N ALA A 736 27.73 -13.17 -28.27
CA ALA A 736 27.33 -13.87 -27.05
C ALA A 736 27.54 -15.40 -27.14
N GLU A 737 27.27 -16.02 -28.31
CA GLU A 737 27.55 -17.45 -28.56
C GLU A 737 29.05 -17.78 -28.44
N THR A 738 29.91 -16.93 -29.00
CA THR A 738 31.38 -17.08 -28.96
C THR A 738 31.95 -16.98 -27.53
N TYR A 739 31.28 -16.25 -26.65
CA TYR A 739 31.69 -15.99 -25.26
C TYR A 739 30.85 -16.73 -24.20
N ARG A 740 29.95 -17.64 -24.60
CA ARG A 740 29.10 -18.41 -23.68
C ARG A 740 29.95 -19.14 -22.63
N GLY A 741 29.61 -18.96 -21.35
CA GLY A 741 30.35 -19.54 -20.23
C GLY A 741 31.69 -18.83 -19.89
N LYS A 742 31.99 -17.71 -20.54
CA LYS A 742 33.09 -16.79 -20.18
C LYS A 742 32.56 -15.43 -19.73
N ILE A 743 31.55 -14.91 -20.42
CA ILE A 743 30.89 -13.62 -20.16
C ILE A 743 29.39 -13.81 -20.39
N ASN A 744 28.56 -13.32 -19.48
CA ASN A 744 27.11 -13.30 -19.67
C ASN A 744 26.72 -12.01 -20.39
N PHE A 745 25.79 -12.08 -21.33
CA PHE A 745 25.24 -10.91 -22.02
C PHE A 745 23.78 -10.72 -21.59
N ALA A 746 23.38 -9.48 -21.33
CA ALA A 746 22.00 -9.17 -21.01
C ALA A 746 21.59 -7.76 -21.44
N THR A 747 20.35 -7.62 -21.90
CA THR A 747 19.71 -6.34 -22.13
C THR A 747 19.21 -5.73 -20.83
N ILE A 748 19.17 -4.41 -20.72
CA ILE A 748 18.63 -3.70 -19.56
C ILE A 748 17.79 -2.52 -20.02
N ASP A 749 16.63 -2.33 -19.38
CA ASP A 749 15.72 -1.23 -19.69
C ASP A 749 16.32 0.11 -19.23
N ALA A 750 16.73 0.94 -20.17
CA ALA A 750 17.34 2.23 -19.86
C ALA A 750 16.36 3.27 -19.28
N LYS A 751 15.04 3.08 -19.44
CA LYS A 751 14.03 3.97 -18.84
C LYS A 751 13.71 3.59 -17.41
N ALA A 752 13.62 2.30 -17.11
CA ALA A 752 13.40 1.81 -15.75
C ALA A 752 14.69 1.84 -14.90
N PHE A 753 15.84 1.53 -15.51
CA PHE A 753 17.11 1.31 -14.81
C PHE A 753 18.28 2.15 -15.35
N GLY A 754 18.02 3.25 -16.07
CA GLY A 754 19.07 4.14 -16.62
C GLY A 754 20.03 4.70 -15.57
N GLY A 755 19.61 4.83 -14.31
CA GLY A 755 20.49 5.17 -13.18
C GLY A 755 21.60 4.13 -12.93
N HIS A 756 21.40 2.86 -13.32
CA HIS A 756 22.43 1.82 -13.25
C HIS A 756 23.58 2.06 -14.24
N ALA A 757 23.35 2.81 -15.32
CA ALA A 757 24.40 3.20 -16.26
C ALA A 757 25.49 4.03 -15.55
N ALA A 758 25.10 4.94 -14.64
CA ALA A 758 26.07 5.71 -13.83
C ALA A 758 26.89 4.82 -12.89
N ASN A 759 26.33 3.71 -12.40
CA ASN A 759 27.07 2.74 -11.59
C ASN A 759 28.12 1.98 -12.39
N LEU A 760 27.97 1.90 -13.72
CA LEU A 760 28.94 1.32 -14.67
C LEU A 760 29.83 2.38 -15.33
N ASN A 761 29.80 3.62 -14.81
CA ASN A 761 30.53 4.78 -15.30
C ASN A 761 30.15 5.22 -16.73
N LEU A 762 28.91 4.95 -17.15
CA LEU A 762 28.27 5.49 -18.36
C LEU A 762 27.43 6.74 -18.03
N LYS A 763 27.24 7.63 -19.01
CA LYS A 763 26.31 8.77 -18.92
C LYS A 763 24.86 8.28 -18.99
N SER A 764 24.04 8.62 -18.00
CA SER A 764 22.65 8.13 -17.86
C SER A 764 21.62 8.84 -18.75
N ASP A 765 22.05 9.79 -19.58
CA ASP A 765 21.23 10.55 -20.54
C ASP A 765 21.55 10.19 -22.01
N LYS A 766 22.39 9.17 -22.24
CA LYS A 766 22.90 8.80 -23.56
C LYS A 766 22.80 7.29 -23.81
N PHE A 767 21.73 6.89 -24.48
CA PHE A 767 21.44 5.50 -24.87
C PHE A 767 21.28 5.36 -26.39
N PRO A 768 21.49 4.17 -26.98
CA PRO A 768 21.90 2.92 -26.33
C PRO A 768 23.36 2.95 -25.83
N ALA A 769 23.70 2.10 -24.87
CA ALA A 769 25.03 2.05 -24.27
C ALA A 769 25.45 0.62 -23.91
N PHE A 770 26.76 0.35 -23.87
CA PHE A 770 27.33 -0.95 -23.55
C PHE A 770 28.38 -0.84 -22.44
N ALA A 771 28.44 -1.81 -21.53
CA ALA A 771 29.52 -1.92 -20.54
C ALA A 771 29.69 -3.36 -20.09
N VAL A 772 30.92 -3.74 -19.72
CA VAL A 772 31.21 -5.00 -19.02
C VAL A 772 31.54 -4.73 -17.57
N GLN A 773 31.03 -5.55 -16.66
CA GLN A 773 31.40 -5.55 -15.23
C GLN A 773 32.04 -6.88 -14.86
N ASP A 774 33.26 -6.85 -14.32
CA ASP A 774 33.82 -7.97 -13.55
C ASP A 774 33.05 -8.01 -12.22
N THR A 775 32.12 -8.95 -12.10
CA THR A 775 31.20 -9.11 -10.96
C THR A 775 31.90 -9.53 -9.68
N VAL A 776 33.07 -10.20 -9.78
CA VAL A 776 33.83 -10.72 -8.64
C VAL A 776 34.75 -9.65 -8.04
N LYS A 777 35.39 -8.83 -8.89
CA LYS A 777 36.27 -7.73 -8.43
C LYS A 777 35.58 -6.36 -8.45
N ASN A 778 34.30 -6.32 -8.81
CA ASN A 778 33.49 -5.13 -9.02
C ASN A 778 34.14 -4.06 -9.92
N ARG A 779 34.84 -4.50 -10.99
CA ARG A 779 35.53 -3.59 -11.92
C ARG A 779 34.64 -3.29 -13.11
N LYS A 780 34.63 -2.03 -13.55
CA LYS A 780 33.70 -1.49 -14.57
C LYS A 780 34.47 -1.14 -15.84
N PHE A 781 33.96 -1.58 -16.98
CA PHE A 781 34.55 -1.37 -18.29
C PHE A 781 33.47 -0.80 -19.23
N PRO A 782 33.18 0.51 -19.16
CA PRO A 782 32.25 1.15 -20.07
C PRO A 782 32.80 1.16 -21.50
N PHE A 783 31.94 0.89 -22.48
CA PHE A 783 32.22 1.17 -23.88
C PHE A 783 32.02 2.67 -24.17
N ASP A 784 32.74 3.20 -25.14
CA ASP A 784 32.62 4.60 -25.53
C ASP A 784 31.23 4.89 -26.11
N GLN A 785 30.43 5.71 -25.43
CA GLN A 785 29.09 6.09 -25.87
C GLN A 785 29.10 7.04 -27.08
N ASP A 786 30.24 7.59 -27.50
CA ASP A 786 30.38 8.32 -28.78
C ASP A 786 30.67 7.37 -29.97
N SER A 787 31.02 6.11 -29.70
CA SER A 787 31.19 5.05 -30.68
C SER A 787 29.90 4.26 -30.91
N LYS A 788 29.72 3.71 -32.13
CA LYS A 788 28.55 2.89 -32.45
C LYS A 788 28.67 1.48 -31.88
N ILE A 789 27.58 0.99 -31.29
CA ILE A 789 27.40 -0.42 -30.93
C ILE A 789 27.11 -1.18 -32.23
N THR A 790 27.98 -2.13 -32.58
CA THR A 790 27.87 -3.03 -33.74
C THR A 790 28.50 -4.38 -33.36
N PRO A 791 28.17 -5.48 -34.06
CA PRO A 791 28.78 -6.80 -33.77
C PRO A 791 30.31 -6.76 -33.77
N ASP A 792 30.93 -6.13 -34.78
CA ASP A 792 32.39 -6.02 -34.89
C ASP A 792 33.01 -5.20 -33.75
N SER A 793 32.44 -4.03 -33.42
CA SER A 793 32.98 -3.15 -32.37
C SER A 793 32.84 -3.72 -30.97
N ILE A 794 31.74 -4.44 -30.70
CA ILE A 794 31.54 -5.14 -29.43
C ILE A 794 32.40 -6.41 -29.36
N GLN A 795 32.58 -7.14 -30.46
CA GLN A 795 33.50 -8.28 -30.51
C GLN A 795 34.93 -7.84 -30.19
N GLU A 796 35.45 -6.78 -30.82
CA GLU A 796 36.80 -6.28 -30.54
C GLU A 796 36.94 -5.85 -29.07
N PHE A 797 35.95 -5.12 -28.52
CA PHE A 797 35.96 -4.71 -27.12
C PHE A 797 35.99 -5.92 -26.16
N VAL A 798 35.18 -6.94 -26.43
CA VAL A 798 35.10 -8.16 -25.61
C VAL A 798 36.34 -9.05 -25.76
N GLU A 799 36.97 -9.08 -26.93
CA GLU A 799 38.29 -9.68 -27.16
C GLU A 799 39.38 -8.97 -26.32
N GLN A 800 39.43 -7.64 -26.36
CA GLN A 800 40.40 -6.85 -25.60
C GLN A 800 40.19 -6.96 -24.08
N PHE A 801 38.94 -6.96 -23.61
CA PHE A 801 38.57 -7.22 -22.21
C PHE A 801 39.04 -8.63 -21.78
N SER A 802 38.72 -9.66 -22.57
CA SER A 802 39.11 -11.05 -22.28
C SER A 802 40.63 -11.25 -22.27
N ALA A 803 41.36 -10.45 -23.04
CA ALA A 803 42.82 -10.42 -23.05
C ALA A 803 43.44 -9.57 -21.92
N GLY A 804 42.62 -8.92 -21.07
CA GLY A 804 43.08 -8.07 -19.97
C GLY A 804 43.74 -6.76 -20.41
N LYS A 805 43.45 -6.27 -21.63
CA LYS A 805 44.07 -5.07 -22.22
C LYS A 805 43.32 -3.77 -21.90
N ILE A 806 42.08 -3.84 -21.45
CA ILE A 806 41.27 -2.68 -21.07
C ILE A 806 41.48 -2.39 -19.58
N GLU A 807 41.78 -1.14 -19.23
CA GLU A 807 41.87 -0.70 -17.84
C GLU A 807 40.48 -0.44 -17.24
N PRO A 808 40.26 -0.72 -15.94
CA PRO A 808 38.98 -0.47 -15.29
C PRO A 808 38.74 1.03 -15.09
N SER A 809 37.50 1.46 -15.33
CA SER A 809 37.09 2.85 -15.15
C SER A 809 36.86 3.18 -13.66
N ILE A 810 37.35 4.34 -13.24
CA ILE A 810 37.16 4.93 -11.90
C ILE A 810 36.10 6.03 -12.00
N LYS A 811 35.08 5.99 -11.14
CA LYS A 811 34.04 7.03 -11.10
C LYS A 811 34.66 8.33 -10.59
N SER A 812 34.59 9.40 -11.37
CA SER A 812 35.11 10.70 -10.99
C SER A 812 34.28 11.80 -11.64
N GLU A 813 33.96 12.82 -10.86
CA GLU A 813 33.61 14.14 -11.38
C GLU A 813 34.76 14.70 -12.24
N PRO A 814 34.49 15.66 -13.14
CA PRO A 814 35.55 16.42 -13.80
C PRO A 814 36.40 17.15 -12.77
N ILE A 815 37.69 17.31 -13.04
CA ILE A 815 38.56 18.17 -12.22
C ILE A 815 38.01 19.60 -12.33
N PRO A 816 37.72 20.30 -11.22
CA PRO A 816 37.23 21.68 -11.25
C PRO A 816 38.15 22.61 -12.06
N GLU A 817 37.59 23.44 -12.93
CA GLU A 817 38.36 24.39 -13.76
C GLU A 817 39.09 25.45 -12.90
N ALA A 818 38.51 25.78 -11.74
CA ALA A 818 39.12 26.59 -10.69
C ALA A 818 38.77 26.02 -9.30
N GLN A 819 39.64 26.26 -8.32
CA GLN A 819 39.36 26.00 -6.91
C GLN A 819 38.70 27.25 -6.31
N GLU A 820 37.38 27.21 -6.14
CA GLU A 820 36.61 28.33 -5.60
C GLU A 820 36.40 28.18 -4.08
N GLY A 821 36.80 29.20 -3.32
CA GLY A 821 36.68 29.24 -1.86
C GLY A 821 37.89 28.69 -1.11
N PRO A 822 37.85 28.68 0.25
CA PRO A 822 38.99 28.29 1.08
C PRO A 822 39.17 26.77 1.21
N VAL A 823 38.11 25.98 0.99
CA VAL A 823 38.16 24.50 1.05
C VAL A 823 38.48 23.93 -0.32
N THR A 824 39.54 23.14 -0.42
CA THR A 824 39.95 22.52 -1.70
C THR A 824 38.98 21.41 -2.11
N VAL A 825 38.44 21.46 -3.33
CA VAL A 825 37.56 20.43 -3.90
C VAL A 825 38.42 19.33 -4.53
N VAL A 826 38.21 18.10 -4.06
CA VAL A 826 38.89 16.88 -4.52
C VAL A 826 37.88 15.98 -5.24
N VAL A 827 38.33 15.39 -6.34
CA VAL A 827 37.62 14.40 -7.16
C VAL A 827 38.52 13.18 -7.36
N ALA A 828 37.99 12.01 -7.72
CA ALA A 828 38.82 10.79 -7.79
C ALA A 828 40.04 10.94 -8.74
N LYS A 829 39.89 11.67 -9.85
CA LYS A 829 40.98 11.95 -10.82
C LYS A 829 42.13 12.82 -10.29
N ASN A 830 41.93 13.62 -9.24
CA ASN A 830 42.99 14.44 -8.63
C ASN A 830 43.29 14.07 -7.16
N TYR A 831 42.69 12.99 -6.65
CA TYR A 831 42.84 12.54 -5.25
C TYR A 831 44.31 12.32 -4.88
N ASP A 832 45.06 11.58 -5.69
CA ASP A 832 46.49 11.33 -5.44
C ASP A 832 47.35 12.60 -5.55
N GLN A 833 46.92 13.58 -6.36
CA GLN A 833 47.63 14.85 -6.56
C GLN A 833 47.41 15.85 -5.42
N ILE A 834 46.38 15.65 -4.59
CA ILE A 834 46.03 16.58 -3.50
C ILE A 834 46.17 15.89 -2.13
N VAL A 835 45.57 14.72 -1.94
CA VAL A 835 45.50 14.02 -0.64
C VAL A 835 46.77 13.24 -0.35
N MET A 836 47.32 12.55 -1.36
CA MET A 836 48.45 11.61 -1.19
C MET A 836 49.84 12.25 -1.34
N GLN A 837 49.93 13.59 -1.42
CA GLN A 837 51.21 14.29 -1.43
C GLN A 837 51.86 14.27 -0.03
N ASP A 838 53.05 13.68 0.08
CA ASP A 838 53.73 13.41 1.36
C ASP A 838 54.30 14.65 2.09
N ASP A 839 54.21 15.84 1.49
CA ASP A 839 54.69 17.10 2.03
C ASP A 839 53.66 17.87 2.88
N LYS A 840 52.37 17.49 2.85
CA LYS A 840 51.29 18.22 3.56
C LYS A 840 50.42 17.30 4.42
N ASP A 841 49.99 17.81 5.57
CA ASP A 841 48.88 17.24 6.33
C ASP A 841 47.58 17.62 5.60
N VAL A 842 46.72 16.65 5.28
CA VAL A 842 45.47 16.91 4.54
C VAL A 842 44.29 16.43 5.36
N LEU A 843 43.39 17.33 5.73
CA LEU A 843 42.11 16.99 6.36
C LEU A 843 41.03 16.93 5.27
N VAL A 844 40.37 15.78 5.12
CA VAL A 844 39.35 15.56 4.08
C VAL A 844 37.98 15.32 4.71
N GLU A 845 36.99 16.13 4.34
CA GLU A 845 35.57 15.83 4.53
C GLU A 845 35.04 14.98 3.37
N PHE A 846 34.63 13.76 3.68
CA PHE A 846 33.83 12.91 2.80
C PHE A 846 32.35 13.23 3.05
N TYR A 847 31.70 13.85 2.08
CA TYR A 847 30.34 14.36 2.22
C TYR A 847 29.39 13.83 1.14
N ALA A 848 28.09 14.06 1.34
CA ALA A 848 27.03 13.84 0.37
C ALA A 848 26.17 15.11 0.24
N PRO A 849 25.87 15.62 -0.97
CA PRO A 849 25.17 16.91 -1.16
C PRO A 849 23.78 17.02 -0.53
N TRP A 850 23.12 15.89 -0.27
CA TRP A 850 21.81 15.82 0.39
C TRP A 850 21.88 15.68 1.91
N CYS A 851 23.04 15.37 2.49
CA CYS A 851 23.15 15.12 3.92
C CYS A 851 22.99 16.42 4.75
N GLY A 852 21.96 16.47 5.59
CA GLY A 852 21.72 17.62 6.48
C GLY A 852 22.87 17.89 7.45
N HIS A 853 23.59 16.85 7.90
CA HIS A 853 24.75 17.02 8.77
C HIS A 853 25.97 17.58 8.03
N CYS A 854 26.17 17.27 6.75
CA CYS A 854 27.19 17.92 5.91
C CYS A 854 26.86 19.39 5.70
N LYS A 855 25.60 19.71 5.36
CA LYS A 855 25.14 21.10 5.21
C LYS A 855 25.30 21.93 6.49
N ALA A 856 25.12 21.32 7.66
CA ALA A 856 25.33 21.97 8.95
C ALA A 856 26.82 22.13 9.33
N LEU A 857 27.72 21.32 8.76
CA LEU A 857 29.17 21.40 8.96
C LEU A 857 29.82 22.40 7.99
N ALA A 858 29.36 22.46 6.74
CA ALA A 858 30.02 23.21 5.66
C ALA A 858 30.42 24.66 6.02
N PRO A 859 29.58 25.51 6.66
CA PRO A 859 29.99 26.86 7.03
C PRO A 859 31.19 26.89 8.01
N LYS A 860 31.20 25.98 8.99
CA LYS A 860 32.30 25.84 9.96
C LYS A 860 33.56 25.27 9.31
N TYR A 861 33.41 24.43 8.29
CA TYR A 861 34.53 23.83 7.57
C TYR A 861 35.19 24.84 6.62
N GLU A 862 34.41 25.76 6.05
CA GLU A 862 34.91 26.92 5.30
C GLU A 862 35.60 27.95 6.21
N GLU A 863 35.07 28.17 7.41
CA GLU A 863 35.72 28.98 8.45
C GLU A 863 37.06 28.37 8.90
N LEU A 864 37.08 27.06 9.22
CA LEU A 864 38.30 26.30 9.54
C LEU A 864 39.37 26.40 8.44
N ALA A 865 38.97 26.26 7.17
CA ALA A 865 39.88 26.40 6.04
C ALA A 865 40.43 27.82 5.90
N SER A 866 39.61 28.84 6.18
CA SER A 866 40.02 30.24 6.18
C SER A 866 41.03 30.54 7.30
N LEU A 867 40.85 29.95 8.49
CA LEU A 867 41.82 30.04 9.59
C LEU A 867 43.17 29.45 9.21
N TYR A 868 43.21 28.23 8.67
CA TYR A 868 44.48 27.61 8.25
C TYR A 868 45.14 28.37 7.09
N ALA A 869 44.38 28.91 6.14
CA ALA A 869 44.91 29.74 5.06
C ALA A 869 45.54 31.08 5.54
N ALA A 870 45.06 31.62 6.67
CA ALA A 870 45.62 32.82 7.31
C ALA A 870 46.81 32.54 8.25
N SER A 871 46.96 31.29 8.71
CA SER A 871 47.99 30.85 9.67
C SER A 871 49.40 30.67 9.05
N GLU A 872 50.41 30.47 9.90
CA GLU A 872 51.74 30.03 9.45
C GLU A 872 51.77 28.60 8.86
N PHE A 873 50.67 27.85 8.99
CA PHE A 873 50.51 26.49 8.50
C PHE A 873 49.87 26.38 7.12
N LYS A 874 49.53 27.49 6.45
CA LYS A 874 48.88 27.53 5.12
C LYS A 874 49.57 26.68 4.04
N ASP A 875 50.90 26.56 4.12
CA ASP A 875 51.71 25.80 3.15
C ASP A 875 51.90 24.33 3.55
N LYS A 876 51.45 23.95 4.77
CA LYS A 876 51.64 22.65 5.42
C LYS A 876 50.33 21.87 5.65
N VAL A 877 49.20 22.55 5.78
CA VAL A 877 47.88 21.97 6.06
C VAL A 877 46.92 22.31 4.91
N VAL A 878 46.24 21.31 4.36
CA VAL A 878 45.17 21.47 3.36
C VAL A 878 43.85 21.01 3.95
N ILE A 879 42.84 21.87 3.91
CA ILE A 879 41.46 21.51 4.25
C ILE A 879 40.72 21.25 2.94
N ALA A 880 40.20 20.04 2.78
CA ALA A 880 39.67 19.53 1.53
C ALA A 880 38.30 18.85 1.70
N LYS A 881 37.49 18.82 0.64
CA LYS A 881 36.21 18.11 0.60
C LYS A 881 36.06 17.29 -0.68
N VAL A 882 35.46 16.12 -0.57
CA VAL A 882 35.12 15.23 -1.70
C VAL A 882 33.68 14.76 -1.58
N ASP A 883 32.92 14.88 -2.68
CA ASP A 883 31.64 14.20 -2.80
C ASP A 883 31.92 12.71 -3.05
N ALA A 884 31.88 11.94 -1.96
CA ALA A 884 32.13 10.50 -1.97
C ALA A 884 30.92 9.69 -2.50
N THR A 885 29.88 10.37 -2.97
CA THR A 885 28.77 9.76 -3.73
C THR A 885 28.97 9.90 -5.24
N ALA A 886 29.66 10.95 -5.66
CA ALA A 886 30.00 11.21 -7.06
C ALA A 886 31.38 10.67 -7.48
N ASN A 887 32.29 10.40 -6.53
CA ASN A 887 33.67 9.97 -6.76
C ASN A 887 33.99 8.64 -6.07
N ASP A 888 34.63 7.71 -6.77
CA ASP A 888 35.23 6.51 -6.20
C ASP A 888 36.51 6.91 -5.43
N VAL A 889 36.47 6.87 -4.10
CA VAL A 889 37.61 7.17 -3.22
C VAL A 889 38.25 5.88 -2.69
N PRO A 890 39.56 5.85 -2.38
CA PRO A 890 40.23 4.66 -1.85
C PRO A 890 39.81 4.32 -0.41
N ASP A 891 39.07 5.21 0.24
CA ASP A 891 38.67 5.13 1.64
C ASP A 891 37.27 4.55 1.84
N GLU A 892 37.15 3.59 2.75
CA GLU A 892 35.83 3.12 3.19
C GLU A 892 35.13 4.23 4.00
N VAL A 893 33.98 4.68 3.51
CA VAL A 893 33.14 5.73 4.12
C VAL A 893 31.82 5.13 4.58
N GLN A 894 31.68 4.94 5.89
CA GLN A 894 30.52 4.28 6.50
C GLN A 894 29.34 5.25 6.82
N GLY A 895 29.50 6.55 6.56
CA GLY A 895 28.46 7.56 6.77
C GLY A 895 28.91 8.98 6.41
N PHE A 896 27.99 9.95 6.47
CA PHE A 896 28.28 11.34 6.05
C PHE A 896 27.89 12.37 7.13
N PRO A 897 28.72 13.39 7.42
CA PRO A 897 30.11 13.53 6.99
C PRO A 897 31.04 12.62 7.78
N THR A 898 31.98 11.98 7.07
CA THR A 898 33.19 11.37 7.66
C THR A 898 34.35 12.33 7.43
N ILE A 899 35.17 12.55 8.45
CA ILE A 899 36.37 13.39 8.35
C ILE A 899 37.59 12.52 8.65
N LYS A 900 38.61 12.57 7.80
CA LYS A 900 39.90 11.88 8.02
C LYS A 900 41.08 12.84 7.87
N MET A 901 42.11 12.64 8.68
CA MET A 901 43.41 13.29 8.54
C MET A 901 44.38 12.34 7.82
N TYR A 902 45.10 12.84 6.82
CA TYR A 902 46.18 12.17 6.09
C TYR A 902 47.50 12.88 6.40
N PRO A 903 48.26 12.42 7.41
CA PRO A 903 49.48 13.10 7.83
C PRO A 903 50.56 13.05 6.75
N ALA A 904 51.40 14.08 6.66
CA ALA A 904 52.54 14.14 5.75
C ALA A 904 53.53 12.96 6.00
N GLY A 905 53.73 12.07 5.02
CA GLY A 905 54.53 10.84 5.20
C GLY A 905 53.83 9.72 5.99
N GLY A 906 52.54 9.88 6.32
CA GLY A 906 51.70 8.91 7.03
C GLY A 906 50.45 8.50 6.23
N LYS A 907 50.42 8.75 4.91
CA LYS A 907 49.23 8.69 4.06
C LYS A 907 48.50 7.35 4.01
N LYS A 908 49.17 6.25 4.34
CA LYS A 908 48.60 4.90 4.34
C LYS A 908 47.84 4.54 5.62
N GLU A 909 47.97 5.36 6.67
CA GLU A 909 47.33 5.15 7.97
C GLU A 909 46.53 6.42 8.36
N PRO A 910 45.46 6.76 7.61
CA PRO A 910 44.68 7.95 7.89
C PRO A 910 43.90 7.84 9.20
N VAL A 911 43.94 8.91 10.00
CA VAL A 911 43.27 8.96 11.30
C VAL A 911 41.84 9.46 11.08
N THR A 912 40.85 8.68 11.53
CA THR A 912 39.43 9.07 11.43
C THR A 912 39.02 9.93 12.63
N TYR A 913 38.29 11.01 12.37
CA TYR A 913 37.81 11.91 13.40
C TYR A 913 36.46 11.46 13.98
N SER A 914 36.38 11.38 15.31
CA SER A 914 35.16 11.04 16.05
C SER A 914 34.78 12.06 17.14
N GLY A 915 35.35 13.27 17.10
CA GLY A 915 35.10 14.34 18.07
C GLY A 915 33.85 15.18 17.76
N SER A 916 33.64 16.25 18.53
CA SER A 916 32.48 17.13 18.33
C SER A 916 32.70 18.09 17.15
N ARG A 917 31.67 18.33 16.33
CA ARG A 917 31.79 19.12 15.10
C ARG A 917 31.78 20.65 15.36
N THR A 918 32.74 21.10 16.17
CA THR A 918 33.09 22.51 16.39
C THR A 918 34.50 22.77 15.85
N ILE A 919 34.89 24.04 15.71
CA ILE A 919 36.16 24.42 15.08
C ILE A 919 37.32 24.07 16.02
N GLU A 920 37.14 24.29 17.31
CA GLU A 920 38.14 24.09 18.37
C GLU A 920 38.56 22.61 18.46
N ASP A 921 37.58 21.69 18.48
CA ASP A 921 37.84 20.25 18.56
C ASP A 921 38.46 19.69 17.25
N ILE A 922 38.18 20.31 16.09
CA ILE A 922 38.80 19.91 14.82
C ILE A 922 40.23 20.46 14.71
N VAL A 923 40.49 21.72 15.10
CA VAL A 923 41.85 22.28 15.20
C VAL A 923 42.71 21.46 16.16
N LYS A 924 42.16 21.09 17.32
CA LYS A 924 42.83 20.20 18.27
C LYS A 924 43.18 18.85 17.63
N PHE A 925 42.25 18.24 16.90
CA PHE A 925 42.50 16.98 16.20
C PHE A 925 43.57 17.09 15.11
N VAL A 926 43.59 18.19 14.35
CA VAL A 926 44.65 18.48 13.36
C VAL A 926 46.01 18.60 14.05
N ALA A 927 46.08 19.23 15.22
CA ALA A 927 47.31 19.35 15.99
C ALA A 927 47.78 18.04 16.65
N GLU A 928 46.84 17.16 17.05
CA GLU A 928 47.14 15.85 17.65
C GLU A 928 47.50 14.78 16.61
N SER A 929 46.88 14.82 15.42
CA SER A 929 46.99 13.78 14.40
C SER A 929 47.86 14.15 13.19
N GLY A 930 48.05 15.44 12.91
CA GLY A 930 48.92 15.93 11.83
C GLY A 930 50.40 15.92 12.22
N LYS A 931 51.28 15.67 11.25
CA LYS A 931 52.75 15.67 11.48
C LYS A 931 53.28 17.04 11.89
N TYR A 932 52.69 18.12 11.37
CA TYR A 932 53.14 19.49 11.64
C TYR A 932 52.61 20.05 12.96
N LYS A 933 51.74 19.31 13.67
CA LYS A 933 51.12 19.72 14.95
C LYS A 933 50.53 21.12 14.92
N ALA A 934 49.75 21.40 13.88
CA ALA A 934 49.29 22.73 13.52
C ALA A 934 48.14 23.22 14.45
N SER A 935 48.52 23.75 15.62
CA SER A 935 47.63 24.45 16.54
C SER A 935 47.95 25.94 16.61
N ASP A 936 46.95 26.78 16.36
CA ASP A 936 46.94 28.20 16.77
C ASP A 936 45.98 28.37 17.96
N ALA A 937 46.48 28.08 19.16
CA ALA A 937 45.66 28.12 20.38
C ALA A 937 45.46 29.54 20.96
N GLU A 938 46.19 30.54 20.45
CA GLU A 938 46.13 31.92 20.97
C GLU A 938 45.14 32.81 20.20
N THR A 939 44.88 32.57 18.92
CA THR A 939 44.00 33.44 18.10
C THR A 939 42.51 33.13 18.23
N VAL A 940 42.13 31.87 18.50
CA VAL A 940 40.71 31.45 18.59
C VAL A 940 40.02 31.94 19.89
N LEU A 941 40.79 32.35 20.91
CA LEU A 941 40.26 32.74 22.24
C LEU A 941 40.09 34.25 22.47
N GLU A 942 40.53 35.11 21.54
CA GLU A 942 40.41 36.57 21.70
C GLU A 942 39.15 37.15 21.02
N THR A 943 38.73 36.62 19.87
CA THR A 943 37.57 37.12 19.09
C THR A 943 36.24 36.96 19.82
N ASP A 944 36.00 35.82 20.47
CA ASP A 944 34.76 35.57 21.22
C ASP A 944 34.68 36.36 22.55
N LYS A 945 35.78 36.98 22.99
CA LYS A 945 35.79 37.88 24.16
C LYS A 945 35.51 39.33 23.79
N THR A 946 35.99 39.82 22.65
CA THR A 946 35.70 41.18 22.19
C THR A 946 34.26 41.34 21.74
N GLU A 947 33.72 40.40 20.94
CA GLU A 947 32.30 40.48 20.52
C GLU A 947 31.29 40.38 21.68
N LYS A 948 31.64 39.67 22.78
CA LYS A 948 30.77 39.56 23.96
C LYS A 948 30.92 40.74 24.93
N ALA A 949 32.05 41.44 24.92
CA ALA A 949 32.19 42.69 25.67
C ALA A 949 31.35 43.80 25.03
N ASP A 950 31.50 44.02 23.72
CA ASP A 950 30.83 45.12 23.00
C ASP A 950 29.29 44.98 22.98
N LYS A 951 28.76 43.74 23.03
CA LYS A 951 27.30 43.51 23.08
C LYS A 951 26.70 43.70 24.48
N VAL A 952 27.44 43.42 25.56
CA VAL A 952 26.94 43.60 26.93
C VAL A 952 26.95 45.08 27.35
N GLU A 953 27.84 45.89 26.79
CA GLU A 953 27.89 47.34 27.07
C GLU A 953 26.84 48.14 26.24
N GLN A 954 26.29 47.57 25.15
CA GLN A 954 25.21 48.20 24.36
C GLN A 954 23.77 47.83 24.79
N GLU A 955 23.52 46.65 25.38
CA GLU A 955 22.17 46.27 25.85
C GLU A 955 21.78 46.90 27.20
N HIS A 956 22.63 47.72 27.82
CA HIS A 956 22.35 48.32 29.14
C HIS A 956 21.93 49.80 29.12
N ASP A 957 21.90 50.46 27.95
CA ASP A 957 21.61 51.90 27.81
C ASP A 957 20.40 52.25 26.91
N GLU A 958 19.73 51.28 26.26
CA GLU A 958 18.43 51.49 25.60
C GLU A 958 17.39 50.38 25.87
N LEU A 959 16.35 50.74 26.67
CA LEU A 959 15.05 50.08 26.96
C LEU A 959 14.98 48.94 28.00
#